data_AF-A0A9N9N8G2-F1
#
_entry.id   AF-A0A9N9N8G2-F1
#
_cell.length_a   1.000
_cell.length_b   1.000
_cell.length_c   1.000
_cell.angle_alpha   90.00
_cell.angle_beta   90.00
_cell.angle_gamma   90.00
#
_symmetry.space_group_name_H-M   'P 1'
#
loop_
_entity.id
_entity.type
_entity.pdbx_description
1 polymer ?
#
loop_
_entity_poly.entity_id
_entity_poly.type
_entity_poly.pdbx_seq_one_letter_code
_entity_poly.pdbx_strand_id
1 'polypeptide(L)'
;RDTIYTRLNHSALVAVNPYKPLPIFSDTIVQEYVADYKDTSGQKNQLPPHAFQIASQAYLHMRRTGQDQSIILSGESGSGKSETRKLLVKQLIALSAHHKKESRIQAQVPYSEFILESFGNSKTIVNNNASRFGKYTELQFSERGKLIGAKTLDYLLDKNRVANVPPNERNFHVFYYFIAGASQEEKSHLHLTDASQYRYLNVPKGTRGPSVEDIDNFNELKQALKSLGFHKRHVAQMFQLLAAILHLGNLQFMQDPNNRLKDSAFVKNVDVLDLVADFLGLDTNSLETVLTNKTKLIKKEVCTIFLDVEGASTQRDDLVKLLYSLLFSWIVEYINTKICHENFASFVGVVDLLGFQNLETNSLDQFCINFANEKMHNFVLRQIFEARQEEYNEESISIPDVPFFDNTSCLQMIAKPSTGLIAIMNDQVNKASRKTDQTMLDAFNKKYSEHSSFRPTGKSLNSLPTFGIQHFFGQVTYNSTGFLEKNIDNLSADFVSLFRDTGGEIAPSNNGFITDLFTDKAVATESHPRNGNTIVAAQQSVKPMRAPSMRRKKNTPASNESSIPKVTCVAAQVASALNELCETLEETQPWYVFCIRPNDTQLPNQFDQRVVNSQVKSFGLPEIAKRLQVEYVVSYQHQEFIDRYATLLDSMGLERYEDSRAKCEAVGKGFGWDDADAVIGQNKIYLSERSWRKLEDDLRSMDSDDKRRKKEKKTAVTPSNDYARSEDQLYQTQHSSNQDLLEKPRRASPPRNFDQRSFHSGDDNRSNLSEDDYYQDETYSTYDDNTSTYGSEVYAPSRNMFMEMEMKKMLPDEEEIEEVPEEPRVTTPARKKWVFLTWLLTWWIPSCFLSCCGMKRKDVRMAWREKVALCIIILFLSCVVIFVLAFLGLLICPRVYIFNDSEVQSHNNQDSPDSTYVSIRGEVYLLSSFAPRHYPTLVDQKSILAYGGTDATKLFPVQVSALCSGTQGSVDPS
;
A
#
# COMPACT_ATOMS: atom_id res chain seq x y z
N ARG A 1 17.94 -30.71 -22.58
CA ARG A 1 17.95 -29.59 -23.54
C ARG A 1 17.65 -28.25 -22.86
N ASP A 2 17.20 -28.21 -21.59
CA ASP A 2 17.00 -27.01 -20.75
C ASP A 2 16.22 -25.85 -21.42
N THR A 3 15.45 -26.16 -22.46
CA THR A 3 14.50 -25.27 -23.13
C THR A 3 13.20 -25.29 -22.36
N ILE A 4 13.01 -24.29 -21.49
CA ILE A 4 11.85 -24.22 -20.59
C ILE A 4 10.68 -23.39 -21.14
N TYR A 5 10.93 -22.60 -22.18
CA TYR A 5 9.96 -21.70 -22.78
C TYR A 5 9.49 -22.25 -24.12
N THR A 6 8.17 -22.30 -24.30
CA THR A 6 7.52 -22.75 -25.54
C THR A 6 6.47 -21.73 -25.94
N ARG A 7 6.57 -21.23 -27.17
CA ARG A 7 5.61 -20.26 -27.72
C ARG A 7 4.32 -20.98 -28.12
N LEU A 8 3.17 -20.49 -27.66
CA LEU A 8 1.86 -20.87 -28.20
C LEU A 8 1.51 -19.95 -29.37
N ASN A 9 1.65 -18.64 -29.16
CA ASN A 9 1.57 -17.60 -30.18
C ASN A 9 2.42 -16.39 -29.76
N HIS A 10 2.35 -15.29 -30.50
CA HIS A 10 2.99 -14.02 -30.18
C HIS A 10 2.51 -13.44 -28.84
N SER A 11 1.22 -13.61 -28.50
CA SER A 11 0.61 -13.11 -27.27
C SER A 11 0.69 -14.08 -26.07
N ALA A 12 1.09 -15.35 -26.29
CA ALA A 12 0.98 -16.42 -25.29
C ALA A 12 2.22 -17.33 -25.21
N LEU A 13 2.74 -17.51 -23.99
CA LEU A 13 3.94 -18.28 -23.68
C LEU A 13 3.67 -19.35 -22.62
N VAL A 14 4.25 -20.53 -22.77
CA VAL A 14 4.33 -21.56 -21.73
C VAL A 14 5.73 -21.57 -21.14
N ALA A 15 5.82 -21.54 -19.81
CA ALA A 15 7.07 -21.58 -19.05
C ALA A 15 7.05 -22.77 -18.09
N VAL A 16 8.05 -23.65 -18.16
CA VAL A 16 8.19 -24.80 -17.25
C VAL A 16 9.27 -24.51 -16.22
N ASN A 17 8.97 -24.60 -14.93
CA ASN A 17 9.95 -24.30 -13.88
C ASN A 17 11.14 -25.30 -13.93
N PRO A 18 12.40 -24.86 -14.12
CA PRO A 18 13.55 -25.77 -14.14
C PRO A 18 14.04 -26.24 -12.76
N TYR A 19 13.63 -25.58 -11.66
CA TYR A 19 14.17 -25.78 -10.30
C TYR A 19 15.70 -25.68 -10.17
N LYS A 20 16.36 -25.06 -11.15
CA LYS A 20 17.79 -24.75 -11.15
C LYS A 20 18.04 -23.42 -11.88
N PRO A 21 19.08 -22.66 -11.50
CA PRO A 21 19.48 -21.49 -12.27
C PRO A 21 19.91 -21.92 -13.68
N LEU A 22 19.49 -21.17 -14.69
CA LEU A 22 19.86 -21.40 -16.08
C LEU A 22 20.58 -20.16 -16.65
N PRO A 23 21.56 -20.34 -17.55
CA PRO A 23 22.25 -19.21 -18.20
C PRO A 23 21.32 -18.28 -19.00
N ILE A 24 20.13 -18.75 -19.39
CA ILE A 24 19.13 -17.97 -20.14
C ILE A 24 18.60 -16.76 -19.35
N PHE A 25 18.80 -16.72 -18.03
CA PHE A 25 18.37 -15.61 -17.16
C PHE A 25 19.43 -14.52 -16.97
N SER A 26 20.59 -14.66 -17.62
CA SER A 26 21.72 -13.74 -17.48
C SER A 26 21.46 -12.37 -18.14
N ASP A 27 22.20 -11.36 -17.68
CA ASP A 27 22.12 -9.99 -18.22
C ASP A 27 22.55 -9.93 -19.70
N THR A 28 23.39 -10.85 -20.15
CA THR A 28 23.80 -10.92 -21.56
C THR A 28 22.61 -11.24 -22.46
N ILE A 29 21.71 -12.12 -22.03
CA ILE A 29 20.50 -12.47 -22.79
C ILE A 29 19.49 -11.33 -22.76
N VAL A 30 19.36 -10.61 -21.64
CA VAL A 30 18.56 -9.37 -21.57
C VAL A 30 19.01 -8.39 -22.66
N GLN A 31 20.32 -8.15 -22.78
CA GLN A 31 20.86 -7.25 -23.79
C GLN A 31 20.67 -7.78 -25.22
N GLU A 32 20.71 -9.10 -25.43
CA GLU A 32 20.44 -9.72 -26.73
C GLU A 32 18.99 -9.45 -27.20
N TYR A 33 17.99 -9.63 -26.32
CA TYR A 33 16.60 -9.28 -26.65
C TYR A 33 16.38 -7.77 -26.78
N VAL A 34 17.11 -6.94 -26.04
CA VAL A 34 17.10 -5.47 -26.24
C VAL A 34 17.69 -5.11 -27.60
N ALA A 35 18.75 -5.80 -28.05
CA ALA A 35 19.34 -5.60 -29.36
C ALA A 35 18.38 -6.03 -30.48
N ASP A 36 17.71 -7.17 -30.35
CA ASP A 36 16.65 -7.61 -31.28
C ASP A 36 15.47 -6.62 -31.36
N TYR A 37 15.07 -6.06 -30.22
CA TYR A 37 14.06 -5.00 -30.20
C TYR A 37 14.51 -3.76 -30.99
N LYS A 38 15.79 -3.36 -30.85
CA LYS A 38 16.38 -2.18 -31.50
C LYS A 38 16.68 -2.40 -32.98
N ASP A 39 17.01 -3.63 -33.37
CA ASP A 39 17.25 -4.00 -34.74
C ASP A 39 15.97 -3.81 -35.57
N THR A 40 16.07 -3.06 -36.66
CA THR A 40 14.99 -2.84 -37.63
C THR A 40 15.32 -3.48 -38.98
N SER A 41 16.42 -4.24 -39.07
CA SER A 41 16.82 -4.89 -40.31
C SER A 41 15.83 -6.01 -40.68
N GLY A 42 15.59 -6.19 -41.98
CA GLY A 42 14.70 -7.22 -42.50
C GLY A 42 15.27 -8.65 -42.46
N GLN A 43 16.47 -8.86 -41.92
CA GLN A 43 17.17 -10.16 -41.83
C GLN A 43 17.40 -10.58 -40.36
N LYS A 44 16.33 -10.59 -39.56
CA LYS A 44 16.42 -10.99 -38.14
C LYS A 44 16.59 -12.49 -38.01
N ASN A 45 17.60 -12.92 -37.27
CA ASN A 45 17.66 -14.29 -36.77
C ASN A 45 16.59 -14.44 -35.69
N GLN A 46 15.67 -15.39 -35.87
CA GLN A 46 14.59 -15.61 -34.90
C GLN A 46 15.16 -16.13 -33.58
N LEU A 47 15.14 -15.28 -32.55
CA LEU A 47 15.54 -15.67 -31.20
C LEU A 47 14.59 -16.76 -30.64
N PRO A 48 15.10 -17.62 -29.74
CA PRO A 48 14.28 -18.65 -29.10
C PRO A 48 13.11 -18.04 -28.31
N PRO A 49 12.04 -18.79 -28.01
CA PRO A 49 10.98 -18.32 -27.13
C PRO A 49 11.53 -17.98 -25.74
N HIS A 50 11.15 -16.82 -25.20
CA HIS A 50 11.55 -16.39 -23.86
C HIS A 50 10.56 -15.37 -23.28
N ALA A 51 10.49 -15.26 -21.96
CA ALA A 51 9.67 -14.24 -21.29
C ALA A 51 10.06 -12.80 -21.70
N PHE A 52 11.34 -12.56 -21.96
CA PHE A 52 11.85 -11.28 -22.45
C PHE A 52 11.26 -10.88 -23.81
N GLN A 53 10.90 -11.86 -24.65
CA GLN A 53 10.24 -11.58 -25.93
C GLN A 53 8.85 -10.97 -25.69
N ILE A 54 8.04 -11.57 -24.81
CA ILE A 54 6.70 -11.07 -24.46
C ILE A 54 6.79 -9.65 -23.90
N ALA A 55 7.72 -9.38 -22.98
CA ALA A 55 7.95 -8.04 -22.46
C ALA A 55 8.35 -7.03 -23.55
N SER A 56 9.18 -7.45 -24.51
CA SER A 56 9.62 -6.60 -25.63
C SER A 56 8.49 -6.28 -26.60
N GLN A 57 7.61 -7.25 -26.86
CA GLN A 57 6.42 -7.06 -27.69
C GLN A 57 5.40 -6.16 -27.01
N ALA A 58 5.06 -6.42 -25.74
CA ALA A 58 4.16 -5.56 -24.97
C ALA A 58 4.68 -4.10 -24.93
N TYR A 59 5.97 -3.90 -24.69
CA TYR A 59 6.58 -2.56 -24.69
C TYR A 59 6.52 -1.88 -26.07
N LEU A 60 6.73 -2.63 -27.17
CA LEU A 60 6.58 -2.10 -28.52
C LEU A 60 5.14 -1.65 -28.80
N HIS A 61 4.17 -2.52 -28.52
CA HIS A 61 2.75 -2.26 -28.70
C HIS A 61 2.34 -0.99 -27.96
N MET A 62 2.68 -0.90 -26.67
CA MET A 62 2.46 0.30 -25.87
C MET A 62 3.00 1.56 -26.55
N ARG A 63 4.24 1.54 -27.06
CA ARG A 63 4.87 2.71 -27.69
C ARG A 63 4.27 3.11 -29.04
N ARG A 64 3.74 2.15 -29.80
CA ARG A 64 3.27 2.39 -31.18
C ARG A 64 1.76 2.61 -31.28
N THR A 65 0.99 2.01 -30.39
CA THR A 65 -0.47 2.17 -30.33
C THR A 65 -0.91 3.17 -29.26
N GLY A 66 -0.06 3.45 -28.26
CA GLY A 66 -0.45 4.25 -27.10
C GLY A 66 -1.53 3.58 -26.24
N GLN A 67 -1.74 2.28 -26.39
CA GLN A 67 -2.66 1.48 -25.58
C GLN A 67 -1.94 0.90 -24.36
N ASP A 68 -2.61 0.89 -23.22
CA ASP A 68 -2.12 0.24 -22.01
C ASP A 68 -2.05 -1.28 -22.19
N GLN A 69 -1.06 -1.91 -21.59
CA GLN A 69 -0.79 -3.34 -21.75
C GLN A 69 -0.92 -4.06 -20.42
N SER A 70 -1.28 -5.35 -20.44
CA SER A 70 -1.24 -6.20 -19.25
C SER A 70 -0.59 -7.56 -19.52
N ILE A 71 0.24 -8.04 -18.61
CA ILE A 71 0.87 -9.36 -18.67
C ILE A 71 0.34 -10.19 -17.50
N ILE A 72 -0.33 -11.30 -17.82
CA ILE A 72 -1.05 -12.13 -16.85
C ILE A 72 -0.30 -13.46 -16.68
N LEU A 73 0.17 -13.71 -15.47
CA LEU A 73 0.84 -14.96 -15.08
C LEU A 73 -0.17 -15.93 -14.46
N SER A 74 -0.36 -17.09 -15.09
CA SER A 74 -1.23 -18.17 -14.59
C SER A 74 -0.41 -19.40 -14.20
N GLY A 75 -0.74 -20.06 -13.09
CA GLY A 75 0.06 -21.19 -12.60
C GLY A 75 -0.25 -21.62 -11.18
N GLU A 76 -0.03 -22.90 -10.86
CA GLU A 76 -0.08 -23.40 -9.48
C GLU A 76 0.98 -22.78 -8.58
N SER A 77 0.88 -23.00 -7.26
CA SER A 77 1.98 -22.71 -6.35
C SER A 77 3.26 -23.47 -6.76
N GLY A 78 4.40 -22.79 -6.77
CA GLY A 78 5.69 -23.39 -7.12
C GLY A 78 5.96 -23.55 -8.63
N SER A 79 5.08 -23.08 -9.52
CA SER A 79 5.29 -23.18 -10.98
C SER A 79 6.24 -22.14 -11.59
N GLY A 80 6.82 -21.25 -10.79
CA GLY A 80 7.79 -20.24 -11.25
C GLY A 80 7.20 -18.90 -11.69
N LYS A 81 5.93 -18.61 -11.37
CA LYS A 81 5.27 -17.33 -11.69
C LYS A 81 6.07 -16.10 -11.24
N SER A 82 6.45 -16.05 -9.96
CA SER A 82 7.10 -14.88 -9.39
C SER A 82 8.51 -14.65 -9.93
N GLU A 83 9.24 -15.71 -10.28
CA GLU A 83 10.53 -15.59 -10.96
C GLU A 83 10.37 -15.13 -12.41
N THR A 84 9.36 -15.66 -13.12
CA THR A 84 9.03 -15.19 -14.48
C THR A 84 8.61 -13.71 -14.47
N ARG A 85 7.87 -13.28 -13.44
CA ARG A 85 7.51 -11.86 -13.22
C ARG A 85 8.75 -10.98 -13.08
N LYS A 86 9.73 -11.37 -12.25
CA LYS A 86 10.99 -10.61 -12.07
C LYS A 86 11.72 -10.44 -13.40
N LEU A 87 11.78 -11.50 -14.20
CA LEU A 87 12.39 -11.47 -15.54
C LEU A 87 11.65 -10.50 -16.49
N LEU A 88 10.32 -10.50 -16.47
CA LEU A 88 9.51 -9.57 -17.27
C LEU A 88 9.77 -8.11 -16.87
N VAL A 89 9.72 -7.80 -15.57
CA VAL A 89 9.97 -6.44 -15.05
C VAL A 89 11.40 -6.00 -15.38
N LYS A 90 12.39 -6.88 -15.20
CA LYS A 90 13.79 -6.61 -15.54
C LYS A 90 13.96 -6.24 -17.01
N GLN A 91 13.30 -6.95 -17.93
CA GLN A 91 13.33 -6.64 -19.36
C GLN A 91 12.66 -5.29 -19.67
N LEU A 92 11.49 -5.01 -19.07
CA LEU A 92 10.79 -3.73 -19.27
C LEU A 92 11.62 -2.54 -18.79
N ILE A 93 12.33 -2.69 -17.66
CA ILE A 93 13.28 -1.68 -17.16
C ILE A 93 14.42 -1.50 -18.17
N ALA A 94 15.03 -2.58 -18.64
CA ALA A 94 16.14 -2.54 -19.60
C ALA A 94 15.75 -1.88 -20.94
N LEU A 95 14.54 -2.15 -21.45
CA LEU A 95 14.01 -1.52 -22.67
C LEU A 95 13.76 -0.01 -22.50
N SER A 96 13.36 0.42 -21.30
CA SER A 96 13.12 1.82 -20.97
C SER A 96 14.40 2.64 -20.75
N ALA A 97 15.56 1.99 -20.67
CA ALA A 97 16.85 2.64 -20.44
C ALA A 97 17.38 3.28 -21.73
N HIS A 98 17.09 4.57 -21.91
CA HIS A 98 17.54 5.35 -23.06
C HIS A 98 18.93 6.00 -22.87
N HIS A 99 19.43 6.17 -21.63
CA HIS A 99 20.74 6.77 -21.32
C HIS A 99 21.68 5.75 -20.65
N LYS A 100 23.01 6.00 -20.74
CA LYS A 100 24.04 5.23 -19.99
C LYS A 100 23.93 5.36 -18.47
N LYS A 101 23.22 6.38 -17.97
CA LYS A 101 22.99 6.60 -16.54
C LYS A 101 21.59 6.12 -16.21
N GLU A 102 21.49 5.11 -15.34
CA GLU A 102 20.21 4.60 -14.85
C GLU A 102 19.41 5.73 -14.18
N SER A 103 18.14 5.84 -14.52
CA SER A 103 17.22 6.70 -13.79
C SER A 103 17.09 6.17 -12.37
N ARG A 104 16.98 7.06 -11.37
CA ARG A 104 16.75 6.69 -9.97
C ARG A 104 15.57 5.72 -9.83
N ILE A 105 14.53 5.88 -10.65
CA ILE A 105 13.34 5.02 -10.65
C ILE A 105 13.64 3.59 -11.09
N GLN A 106 14.57 3.41 -12.04
CA GLN A 106 14.92 2.10 -12.60
C GLN A 106 15.63 1.22 -11.56
N ALA A 107 16.45 1.84 -10.69
CA ALA A 107 17.04 1.16 -9.54
C ALA A 107 16.02 0.95 -8.40
N GLN A 108 15.09 1.88 -8.20
CA GLN A 108 14.10 1.82 -7.12
C GLN A 108 13.06 0.71 -7.30
N VAL A 109 12.66 0.38 -8.53
CA VAL A 109 11.66 -0.68 -8.78
C VAL A 109 12.15 -2.04 -8.24
N PRO A 110 13.33 -2.58 -8.63
CA PRO A 110 13.84 -3.83 -8.05
C PRO A 110 14.00 -3.80 -6.54
N TYR A 111 14.47 -2.69 -5.96
CA TYR A 111 14.55 -2.54 -4.50
C TYR A 111 13.18 -2.63 -3.83
N SER A 112 12.14 -2.07 -4.45
CA SER A 112 10.78 -2.13 -3.91
C SER A 112 10.25 -3.55 -3.89
N GLU A 113 10.54 -4.31 -4.93
CA GLU A 113 10.17 -5.73 -5.01
C GLU A 113 10.89 -6.56 -3.95
N PHE A 114 12.19 -6.30 -3.74
CA PHE A 114 12.96 -7.00 -2.71
C PHE A 114 12.43 -6.75 -1.29
N ILE A 115 12.02 -5.51 -0.98
CA ILE A 115 11.36 -5.19 0.30
C ILE A 115 10.05 -5.97 0.42
N LEU A 116 9.19 -5.92 -0.58
CA LEU A 116 7.90 -6.61 -0.52
C LEU A 116 8.06 -8.13 -0.41
N GLU A 117 9.07 -8.72 -1.06
CA GLU A 117 9.38 -10.14 -0.91
C GLU A 117 9.93 -10.47 0.48
N SER A 118 10.75 -9.59 1.07
CA SER A 118 11.25 -9.79 2.43
C SER A 118 10.13 -9.83 3.47
N PHE A 119 9.10 -9.00 3.32
CA PHE A 119 7.94 -8.94 4.22
C PHE A 119 6.77 -9.85 3.81
N GLY A 120 6.71 -10.30 2.56
CA GLY A 120 5.55 -11.02 2.01
C GLY A 120 5.82 -12.45 1.56
N ASN A 121 7.07 -12.90 1.55
CA ASN A 121 7.43 -14.28 1.19
C ASN A 121 7.90 -15.09 2.41
N SER A 122 7.76 -16.41 2.31
CA SER A 122 8.23 -17.36 3.32
C SER A 122 8.79 -18.64 2.69
N LYS A 123 9.62 -19.33 3.47
CA LYS A 123 10.06 -20.69 3.13
C LYS A 123 8.97 -21.70 3.52
N THR A 124 8.44 -22.40 2.52
CA THR A 124 7.51 -23.52 2.69
C THR A 124 8.23 -24.85 2.42
N ILE A 125 7.53 -25.97 2.61
CA ILE A 125 8.04 -27.30 2.22
C ILE A 125 8.31 -27.36 0.71
N VAL A 126 7.57 -26.56 -0.07
CA VAL A 126 7.52 -26.61 -1.54
C VAL A 126 8.36 -25.53 -2.23
N ASN A 127 8.73 -24.48 -1.52
CA ASN A 127 9.51 -23.40 -2.12
C ASN A 127 10.22 -22.61 -1.01
N ASN A 128 11.51 -22.38 -1.19
CA ASN A 128 12.32 -21.59 -0.26
C ASN A 128 11.91 -20.11 -0.21
N ASN A 129 11.32 -19.57 -1.28
CA ASN A 129 10.90 -18.17 -1.39
C ASN A 129 9.47 -18.10 -1.97
N ALA A 130 8.50 -18.64 -1.23
CA ALA A 130 7.10 -18.69 -1.67
C ALA A 130 6.39 -17.36 -1.37
N SER A 131 5.83 -16.73 -2.40
CA SER A 131 4.96 -15.56 -2.18
C SER A 131 3.69 -15.94 -1.42
N ARG A 132 3.38 -15.16 -0.38
CA ARG A 132 2.20 -15.34 0.49
C ARG A 132 1.21 -14.17 0.39
N PHE A 133 1.32 -13.39 -0.68
CA PHE A 133 0.36 -12.39 -1.12
C PHE A 133 0.36 -12.35 -2.66
N GLY A 134 -0.74 -11.92 -3.26
CA GLY A 134 -0.82 -11.60 -4.68
C GLY A 134 -0.39 -10.17 -4.94
N LYS A 135 0.23 -9.93 -6.09
CA LYS A 135 0.72 -8.61 -6.48
C LYS A 135 0.29 -8.24 -7.89
N TYR A 136 -0.06 -6.97 -8.04
CA TYR A 136 -0.24 -6.33 -9.33
C TYR A 136 0.68 -5.12 -9.40
N THR A 137 1.60 -5.12 -10.36
CA THR A 137 2.60 -4.06 -10.53
C THR A 137 2.34 -3.33 -11.84
N GLU A 138 2.06 -2.04 -11.76
CA GLU A 138 1.97 -1.14 -12.90
C GLU A 138 3.30 -0.42 -13.09
N LEU A 139 3.89 -0.54 -14.27
CA LEU A 139 5.03 0.28 -14.70
C LEU A 139 4.50 1.43 -15.55
N GLN A 140 4.75 2.67 -15.13
CA GLN A 140 4.20 3.88 -15.74
C GLN A 140 5.22 4.51 -16.68
N PHE A 141 4.81 4.81 -17.91
CA PHE A 141 5.68 5.32 -18.96
C PHE A 141 5.24 6.71 -19.44
N SER A 142 6.24 7.50 -19.81
CA SER A 142 6.04 8.73 -20.58
C SER A 142 5.66 8.42 -22.03
N GLU A 143 5.16 9.41 -22.76
CA GLU A 143 4.84 9.30 -24.19
C GLU A 143 6.03 8.82 -25.03
N ARG A 144 7.27 9.17 -24.63
CA ARG A 144 8.49 8.73 -25.32
C ARG A 144 8.88 7.27 -25.02
N GLY A 145 8.25 6.63 -24.04
CA GLY A 145 8.55 5.26 -23.58
C GLY A 145 9.53 5.18 -22.42
N LYS A 146 9.92 6.30 -21.80
CA LYS A 146 10.77 6.31 -20.59
C LYS A 146 9.94 5.92 -19.37
N LEU A 147 10.47 5.04 -18.53
CA LEU A 147 9.88 4.69 -17.23
C LEU A 147 9.95 5.90 -16.29
N ILE A 148 8.80 6.35 -15.81
CA ILE A 148 8.66 7.53 -14.94
C ILE A 148 8.19 7.18 -13.54
N GLY A 149 7.46 6.07 -13.37
CA GLY A 149 6.94 5.65 -12.08
C GLY A 149 6.53 4.19 -12.08
N ALA A 150 6.15 3.71 -10.90
CA ALA A 150 5.55 2.40 -10.73
C ALA A 150 4.59 2.40 -9.54
N LYS A 151 3.57 1.55 -9.60
CA LYS A 151 2.58 1.36 -8.55
C LYS A 151 2.40 -0.13 -8.29
N THR A 152 2.41 -0.56 -7.03
CA THR A 152 2.16 -1.95 -6.65
C THR A 152 0.94 -2.04 -5.75
N LEU A 153 0.03 -2.95 -6.09
CA LEU A 153 -1.15 -3.30 -5.30
C LEU A 153 -0.99 -4.71 -4.74
N ASP A 154 -1.24 -4.87 -3.45
CA ASP A 154 -1.21 -6.14 -2.74
C ASP A 154 -2.62 -6.73 -2.56
N TYR A 155 -2.72 -8.05 -2.71
CA TYR A 155 -3.96 -8.80 -2.57
C TYR A 155 -3.73 -10.00 -1.65
N LEU A 156 -4.69 -10.30 -0.75
CA LEU A 156 -4.74 -11.57 -0.01
C LEU A 156 -3.44 -11.93 0.75
N LEU A 157 -2.92 -11.02 1.58
CA LEU A 157 -1.79 -11.34 2.46
C LEU A 157 -2.16 -12.45 3.46
N ASP A 158 -1.34 -13.50 3.54
CA ASP A 158 -1.45 -14.58 4.53
C ASP A 158 -1.02 -14.12 5.94
N LYS A 159 -1.83 -13.26 6.55
CA LYS A 159 -1.57 -12.73 7.91
C LYS A 159 -1.55 -13.83 8.98
N ASN A 160 -2.26 -14.94 8.77
CA ASN A 160 -2.34 -16.05 9.72
C ASN A 160 -0.96 -16.68 9.99
N ARG A 161 -0.07 -16.65 9.00
CA ARG A 161 1.30 -17.18 9.09
C ARG A 161 2.16 -16.52 10.16
N VAL A 162 1.90 -15.25 10.48
CA VAL A 162 2.68 -14.50 11.48
C VAL A 162 2.57 -15.18 12.85
N ALA A 163 1.35 -15.58 13.24
CA ALA A 163 1.09 -16.19 14.53
C ALA A 163 1.16 -17.73 14.50
N ASN A 164 0.81 -18.35 13.37
CA ASN A 164 0.72 -19.80 13.22
C ASN A 164 1.56 -20.28 12.04
N VAL A 165 2.79 -20.70 12.31
CA VAL A 165 3.70 -21.25 11.30
C VAL A 165 3.48 -22.77 11.18
N PRO A 166 3.20 -23.31 9.98
CA PRO A 166 3.11 -24.75 9.79
C PRO A 166 4.41 -25.48 10.16
N PRO A 167 4.34 -26.77 10.57
CA PRO A 167 5.52 -27.55 10.89
C PRO A 167 6.44 -27.66 9.67
N ASN A 168 7.76 -27.57 9.89
CA ASN A 168 8.80 -27.59 8.87
C ASN A 168 8.79 -26.41 7.87
N GLU A 169 7.96 -25.40 8.09
CA GLU A 169 8.00 -24.13 7.35
C GLU A 169 8.59 -23.00 8.20
N ARG A 170 8.95 -21.89 7.55
CA ARG A 170 9.33 -20.65 8.22
C ARG A 170 8.20 -19.64 8.20
N ASN A 171 8.31 -18.69 9.12
CA ASN A 171 7.59 -17.42 9.07
C ASN A 171 8.13 -16.53 7.92
N PHE A 172 7.65 -15.30 7.80
CA PHE A 172 8.15 -14.32 6.81
C PHE A 172 9.66 -14.08 6.95
N HIS A 173 10.33 -13.89 5.81
CA HIS A 173 11.80 -13.78 5.76
C HIS A 173 12.36 -12.65 6.63
N VAL A 174 11.66 -11.50 6.70
CA VAL A 174 12.08 -10.34 7.46
C VAL A 174 12.44 -10.65 8.92
N PHE A 175 11.72 -11.56 9.59
CA PHE A 175 12.03 -11.92 10.97
C PHE A 175 13.37 -12.64 11.10
N TYR A 176 13.71 -13.51 10.14
CA TYR A 176 14.97 -14.24 10.13
C TYR A 176 16.13 -13.34 9.73
N TYR A 177 15.92 -12.50 8.71
CA TYR A 177 16.90 -11.48 8.29
C TYR A 177 17.23 -10.55 9.45
N PHE A 178 16.21 -10.10 10.17
CA PHE A 178 16.36 -9.21 11.31
C PHE A 178 17.15 -9.82 12.46
N ILE A 179 16.81 -11.03 12.92
CA ILE A 179 17.54 -11.68 14.02
C ILE A 179 18.98 -12.03 13.61
N ALA A 180 19.17 -12.49 12.38
CA ALA A 180 20.49 -12.86 11.88
C ALA A 180 21.39 -11.63 11.72
N GLY A 181 20.91 -10.60 11.04
CA GLY A 181 21.70 -9.45 10.60
C GLY A 181 21.68 -8.21 11.51
N ALA A 182 20.83 -8.15 12.55
CA ALA A 182 20.88 -7.05 13.52
C ALA A 182 22.24 -7.00 14.23
N SER A 183 22.78 -5.78 14.38
CA SER A 183 24.03 -5.55 15.11
C SER A 183 23.87 -5.84 16.60
N GLN A 184 24.98 -6.06 17.30
CA GLN A 184 24.93 -6.40 18.72
C GLN A 184 24.27 -5.30 19.57
N GLU A 185 24.49 -4.04 19.21
CA GLU A 185 23.85 -2.88 19.86
C GLU A 185 22.33 -2.87 19.62
N GLU A 186 21.88 -3.08 18.38
CA GLU A 186 20.45 -3.18 18.03
C GLU A 186 19.80 -4.35 18.77
N LYS A 187 20.49 -5.50 18.87
CA LYS A 187 20.02 -6.66 19.62
C LYS A 187 19.88 -6.37 21.11
N SER A 188 20.86 -5.69 21.71
CA SER A 188 20.79 -5.28 23.11
C SER A 188 19.65 -4.31 23.37
N HIS A 189 19.46 -3.29 22.52
CA HIS A 189 18.40 -2.30 22.67
C HIS A 189 16.99 -2.90 22.47
N LEU A 190 16.83 -3.82 21.51
CA LEU A 190 15.55 -4.44 21.20
C LEU A 190 15.31 -5.75 21.98
N HIS A 191 16.19 -6.05 22.93
CA HIS A 191 16.18 -7.27 23.74
C HIS A 191 16.06 -8.54 22.89
N LEU A 192 16.72 -8.58 21.73
CA LEU A 192 16.67 -9.70 20.81
C LEU A 192 17.58 -10.84 21.24
N THR A 193 17.04 -12.05 21.23
CA THR A 193 17.76 -13.27 21.56
C THR A 193 17.82 -14.22 20.35
N ASP A 194 18.20 -15.48 20.57
CA ASP A 194 18.28 -16.47 19.50
C ASP A 194 16.89 -16.79 18.93
N ALA A 195 16.83 -17.07 17.62
CA ALA A 195 15.58 -17.31 16.91
C ALA A 195 14.76 -18.47 17.50
N SER A 196 15.40 -19.44 18.17
CA SER A 196 14.71 -20.56 18.82
C SER A 196 13.90 -20.18 20.06
N GLN A 197 14.11 -18.99 20.63
CA GLN A 197 13.41 -18.54 21.83
C GLN A 197 12.04 -17.92 21.53
N TYR A 198 11.76 -17.60 20.26
CA TYR A 198 10.52 -16.95 19.87
C TYR A 198 9.49 -17.97 19.39
N ARG A 199 8.30 -17.96 20.00
CA ARG A 199 7.19 -18.85 19.63
C ARG A 199 6.84 -18.80 18.14
N TYR A 200 6.87 -17.61 17.53
CA TYR A 200 6.47 -17.39 16.15
C TYR A 200 7.55 -17.77 15.12
N LEU A 201 8.74 -18.17 15.58
CA LEU A 201 9.83 -18.56 14.70
C LEU A 201 10.07 -20.07 14.81
N ASN A 202 10.12 -20.72 13.66
CA ASN A 202 10.37 -22.13 13.60
C ASN A 202 11.80 -22.35 13.10
N VAL A 203 12.68 -22.78 14.00
CA VAL A 203 14.07 -23.11 13.68
C VAL A 203 14.22 -24.64 13.72
N PRO A 204 14.64 -25.30 12.63
CA PRO A 204 14.87 -26.74 12.64
C PRO A 204 15.87 -27.12 13.74
N LYS A 205 15.51 -28.13 14.54
CA LYS A 205 16.36 -28.65 15.62
C LYS A 205 17.73 -29.06 15.06
N GLY A 206 18.80 -28.44 15.55
CA GLY A 206 20.19 -28.72 15.13
C GLY A 206 20.84 -27.67 14.23
N THR A 207 20.10 -26.64 13.79
CA THR A 207 20.68 -25.50 13.08
C THR A 207 21.52 -24.68 14.08
N ARG A 208 22.85 -24.68 13.95
CA ARG A 208 23.76 -23.92 14.82
C ARG A 208 24.17 -22.62 14.12
N GLY A 209 23.60 -21.50 14.55
CA GLY A 209 24.01 -20.15 14.15
C GLY A 209 23.17 -19.50 13.05
N PRO A 210 23.27 -18.16 12.90
CA PRO A 210 22.56 -17.39 11.87
C PRO A 210 23.03 -17.81 10.47
N SER A 211 22.09 -17.93 9.52
CA SER A 211 22.42 -18.23 8.13
C SER A 211 23.21 -17.06 7.53
N VAL A 212 24.33 -17.34 6.86
CA VAL A 212 25.11 -16.32 6.14
C VAL A 212 24.22 -15.60 5.11
N GLU A 213 23.36 -16.36 4.41
CA GLU A 213 22.38 -15.81 3.48
C GLU A 213 21.40 -14.83 4.14
N ASP A 214 20.92 -15.14 5.35
CA ASP A 214 19.97 -14.27 6.06
C ASP A 214 20.64 -12.95 6.50
N ILE A 215 21.95 -12.96 6.78
CA ILE A 215 22.74 -11.76 7.10
C ILE A 215 22.92 -10.88 5.86
N ASP A 216 23.31 -11.48 4.73
CA ASP A 216 23.51 -10.77 3.47
C ASP A 216 22.19 -10.15 2.98
N ASN A 217 21.10 -10.92 3.02
CA ASN A 217 19.75 -10.44 2.68
C ASN A 217 19.29 -9.29 3.59
N PHE A 218 19.68 -9.28 4.87
CA PHE A 218 19.36 -8.17 5.76
C PHE A 218 20.12 -6.89 5.40
N ASN A 219 21.39 -7.01 5.02
CA ASN A 219 22.18 -5.88 4.55
C ASN A 219 21.62 -5.31 3.25
N GLU A 220 21.23 -6.17 2.31
CA GLU A 220 20.52 -5.79 1.09
C GLU A 220 19.18 -5.11 1.42
N LEU A 221 18.42 -5.60 2.41
CA LEU A 221 17.16 -4.99 2.84
C LEU A 221 17.37 -3.58 3.39
N LYS A 222 18.40 -3.38 4.23
CA LYS A 222 18.78 -2.05 4.74
C LYS A 222 19.17 -1.10 3.60
N GLN A 223 19.90 -1.59 2.60
CA GLN A 223 20.28 -0.81 1.40
C GLN A 223 19.06 -0.46 0.54
N ALA A 224 18.13 -1.40 0.35
CA ALA A 224 16.89 -1.20 -0.41
C ALA A 224 16.01 -0.14 0.24
N LEU A 225 15.79 -0.23 1.56
CA LEU A 225 15.04 0.76 2.34
C LEU A 225 15.66 2.16 2.22
N LYS A 226 16.98 2.26 2.34
CA LYS A 226 17.71 3.53 2.18
C LYS A 226 17.54 4.11 0.76
N SER A 227 17.67 3.28 -0.28
CA SER A 227 17.61 3.70 -1.69
C SER A 227 16.22 4.20 -2.11
N LEU A 228 15.18 3.65 -1.49
CA LEU A 228 13.78 4.08 -1.66
C LEU A 228 13.40 5.31 -0.85
N GLY A 229 14.29 5.80 0.01
CA GLY A 229 14.08 7.01 0.78
C GLY A 229 13.34 6.81 2.09
N PHE A 230 13.35 5.59 2.65
CA PHE A 230 12.93 5.38 4.03
C PHE A 230 13.90 6.11 4.97
N HIS A 231 13.35 6.94 5.84
CA HIS A 231 14.15 7.66 6.84
C HIS A 231 14.62 6.68 7.91
N LYS A 232 15.82 6.88 8.46
CA LYS A 232 16.40 6.03 9.52
C LYS A 232 15.43 5.83 10.69
N ARG A 233 14.72 6.89 11.08
CA ARG A 233 13.67 6.84 12.11
C ARG A 233 12.54 5.87 11.78
N HIS A 234 11.99 5.91 10.56
CA HIS A 234 10.95 4.97 10.14
C HIS A 234 11.47 3.55 10.12
N VAL A 235 12.69 3.33 9.61
CA VAL A 235 13.32 2.00 9.61
C VAL A 235 13.47 1.46 11.03
N ALA A 236 13.95 2.27 11.97
CA ALA A 236 14.06 1.90 13.39
C ALA A 236 12.69 1.56 14.01
N GLN A 237 11.66 2.36 13.75
CA GLN A 237 10.29 2.13 14.24
C GLN A 237 9.67 0.85 13.64
N MET A 238 9.93 0.55 12.36
CA MET A 238 9.48 -0.70 11.73
C MET A 238 10.11 -1.92 12.43
N PHE A 239 11.43 -1.89 12.66
CA PHE A 239 12.12 -2.98 13.34
C PHE A 239 11.78 -3.08 14.83
N GLN A 240 11.47 -1.95 15.48
CA GLN A 240 10.92 -1.93 16.84
C GLN A 240 9.56 -2.63 16.90
N LEU A 241 8.67 -2.37 15.93
CA LEU A 241 7.38 -3.06 15.84
C LEU A 241 7.54 -4.57 15.56
N LEU A 242 8.47 -4.96 14.68
CA LEU A 242 8.79 -6.37 14.45
C LEU A 242 9.33 -7.06 15.71
N ALA A 243 10.17 -6.37 16.50
CA ALA A 243 10.64 -6.87 17.78
C ALA A 243 9.48 -7.02 18.78
N ALA A 244 8.56 -6.05 18.85
CA ALA A 244 7.37 -6.13 19.68
C ALA A 244 6.48 -7.33 19.31
N ILE A 245 6.31 -7.62 18.01
CA ILE A 245 5.58 -8.80 17.52
C ILE A 245 6.23 -10.10 17.99
N LEU A 246 7.57 -10.19 17.93
CA LEU A 246 8.30 -11.37 18.41
C LEU A 246 8.14 -11.58 19.91
N HIS A 247 8.25 -10.51 20.71
CA HIS A 247 8.10 -10.55 22.17
C HIS A 247 6.66 -10.83 22.60
N LEU A 248 5.66 -10.30 21.88
CA LEU A 248 4.25 -10.64 22.10
C LEU A 248 4.07 -12.16 22.08
N GLY A 249 4.65 -12.87 21.12
CA GLY A 249 4.55 -14.33 21.02
C GLY A 249 5.03 -15.11 22.25
N ASN A 250 5.92 -14.52 23.04
CA ASN A 250 6.48 -15.10 24.26
C ASN A 250 5.65 -14.81 25.51
N LEU A 251 4.59 -14.00 25.43
CA LEU A 251 3.63 -13.83 26.53
C LEU A 251 2.94 -15.14 26.86
N GLN A 252 2.92 -15.46 28.16
CA GLN A 252 2.29 -16.63 28.74
C GLN A 252 1.13 -16.19 29.63
N PHE A 253 0.00 -16.87 29.48
CA PHE A 253 -1.18 -16.66 30.29
C PHE A 253 -1.36 -17.79 31.30
N MET A 254 -1.88 -17.46 32.48
CA MET A 254 -2.23 -18.41 33.53
C MET A 254 -3.63 -18.10 34.08
N GLN A 255 -4.27 -19.08 34.71
CA GLN A 255 -5.53 -18.85 35.43
C GLN A 255 -5.27 -18.07 36.73
N ASP A 256 -6.28 -17.33 37.20
CA ASP A 256 -6.23 -16.57 38.46
C ASP A 256 -5.72 -17.44 39.63
N PRO A 257 -4.56 -17.11 40.23
CA PRO A 257 -4.04 -17.84 41.39
C PRO A 257 -5.01 -17.82 42.59
N ASN A 258 -5.84 -16.78 42.70
CA ASN A 258 -6.74 -16.56 43.82
C ASN A 258 -8.18 -17.08 43.56
N ASN A 259 -8.45 -17.60 42.36
CA ASN A 259 -9.74 -18.16 41.95
C ASN A 259 -10.95 -17.26 42.28
N ARG A 260 -10.76 -15.92 42.25
CA ARG A 260 -11.80 -14.94 42.58
C ARG A 260 -12.82 -14.81 41.45
N LEU A 261 -12.33 -14.93 40.22
CA LEU A 261 -13.12 -15.03 38.99
C LEU A 261 -12.78 -16.39 38.37
N LYS A 262 -13.75 -17.32 38.36
CA LYS A 262 -13.55 -18.63 37.72
C LYS A 262 -13.25 -18.40 36.23
N ASP A 263 -12.17 -19.04 35.76
CA ASP A 263 -11.74 -19.12 34.35
C ASP A 263 -11.21 -17.82 33.69
N SER A 264 -10.88 -16.77 34.44
CA SER A 264 -10.21 -15.58 33.85
C SER A 264 -8.68 -15.76 33.72
N ALA A 265 -8.12 -15.34 32.58
CA ALA A 265 -6.69 -15.34 32.30
C ALA A 265 -5.98 -14.11 32.90
N PHE A 266 -4.75 -14.33 33.35
CA PHE A 266 -3.79 -13.33 33.82
C PHE A 266 -2.44 -13.52 33.12
N VAL A 267 -1.67 -12.45 32.97
CA VAL A 267 -0.33 -12.55 32.39
C VAL A 267 0.64 -13.09 33.43
N LYS A 268 1.38 -14.15 33.08
CA LYS A 268 2.36 -14.79 33.96
C LYS A 268 3.70 -14.05 33.99
N ASN A 269 4.17 -13.61 32.82
CA ASN A 269 5.46 -12.96 32.63
C ASN A 269 5.29 -11.46 32.40
N VAL A 270 5.11 -10.71 33.49
CA VAL A 270 4.88 -9.26 33.46
C VAL A 270 6.07 -8.50 32.85
N ASP A 271 7.30 -8.96 33.05
CA ASP A 271 8.50 -8.31 32.46
C ASP A 271 8.44 -8.24 30.92
N VAL A 272 7.89 -9.28 30.27
CA VAL A 272 7.74 -9.30 28.81
C VAL A 272 6.57 -8.41 28.37
N LEU A 273 5.54 -8.30 29.21
CA LEU A 273 4.41 -7.40 28.96
C LEU A 273 4.86 -5.93 29.04
N ASP A 274 5.63 -5.56 30.06
CA ASP A 274 6.22 -4.23 30.21
C ASP A 274 7.09 -3.87 29.01
N LEU A 275 7.97 -4.79 28.60
CA LEU A 275 8.82 -4.61 27.41
C LEU A 275 8.00 -4.35 26.14
N VAL A 276 6.93 -5.12 25.93
CA VAL A 276 6.05 -4.94 24.78
C VAL A 276 5.27 -3.62 24.87
N ALA A 277 4.77 -3.27 26.05
CA ALA A 277 4.06 -2.02 26.29
C ALA A 277 4.96 -0.82 25.97
N ASP A 278 6.23 -0.84 26.40
CA ASP A 278 7.22 0.19 26.10
C ASP A 278 7.47 0.34 24.59
N PHE A 279 7.64 -0.77 23.86
CA PHE A 279 7.86 -0.73 22.41
C PHE A 279 6.64 -0.25 21.63
N LEU A 280 5.44 -0.63 22.08
CA LEU A 280 4.19 -0.19 21.50
C LEU A 280 3.78 1.23 21.96
N GLY A 281 4.47 1.81 22.95
CA GLY A 281 4.17 3.10 23.54
C GLY A 281 2.86 3.12 24.33
N LEU A 282 2.49 2.01 24.97
CA LEU A 282 1.25 1.80 25.69
C LEU A 282 1.46 1.73 27.20
N ASP A 283 0.39 1.92 27.97
CA ASP A 283 0.36 1.59 29.40
C ASP A 283 0.23 0.07 29.59
N THR A 284 1.06 -0.50 30.49
CA THR A 284 1.10 -1.95 30.74
C THR A 284 -0.26 -2.51 31.17
N ASN A 285 -0.96 -1.83 32.09
CA ASN A 285 -2.24 -2.32 32.61
C ASN A 285 -3.32 -2.31 31.53
N SER A 286 -3.30 -1.29 30.68
CA SER A 286 -4.19 -1.17 29.54
C SER A 286 -3.96 -2.32 28.54
N LEU A 287 -2.69 -2.63 28.23
CA LEU A 287 -2.36 -3.76 27.37
C LEU A 287 -2.77 -5.11 27.99
N GLU A 288 -2.54 -5.32 29.30
CA GLU A 288 -2.98 -6.53 29.99
C GLU A 288 -4.50 -6.71 29.89
N THR A 289 -5.24 -5.63 30.15
CA THR A 289 -6.71 -5.62 30.13
C THR A 289 -7.23 -5.98 28.75
N VAL A 290 -6.63 -5.45 27.67
CA VAL A 290 -7.06 -5.71 26.29
C VAL A 290 -6.73 -7.15 25.82
N LEU A 291 -5.68 -7.75 26.38
CA LEU A 291 -5.31 -9.14 26.07
C LEU A 291 -6.14 -10.16 26.85
N THR A 292 -6.57 -9.82 28.07
CA THR A 292 -7.32 -10.72 28.97
C THR A 292 -8.83 -10.53 28.91
N ASN A 293 -9.30 -9.37 28.44
CA ASN A 293 -10.72 -9.03 28.33
C ASN A 293 -11.10 -8.69 26.89
N LYS A 294 -12.35 -8.99 26.52
CA LYS A 294 -12.91 -8.66 25.22
C LYS A 294 -14.25 -7.99 25.34
N THR A 295 -14.36 -6.79 24.79
CA THR A 295 -15.61 -6.05 24.74
C THR A 295 -16.47 -6.53 23.57
N LYS A 296 -17.72 -6.91 23.82
CA LYS A 296 -18.70 -7.30 22.79
C LYS A 296 -20.03 -6.63 23.02
N LEU A 297 -20.74 -6.35 21.93
CA LEU A 297 -22.11 -5.86 21.98
C LEU A 297 -23.09 -7.02 22.10
N ILE A 298 -23.75 -7.13 23.25
CA ILE A 298 -24.77 -8.13 23.53
C ILE A 298 -26.10 -7.40 23.71
N LYS A 299 -27.09 -7.71 22.86
CA LYS A 299 -28.44 -7.11 22.94
C LYS A 299 -28.46 -5.56 22.95
N LYS A 300 -27.52 -4.91 22.26
CA LYS A 300 -27.34 -3.44 22.22
C LYS A 300 -26.77 -2.82 23.51
N GLU A 301 -26.16 -3.63 24.36
CA GLU A 301 -25.37 -3.21 25.51
C GLU A 301 -23.93 -3.67 25.33
N VAL A 302 -22.99 -2.87 25.81
CA VAL A 302 -21.56 -3.15 25.75
C VAL A 302 -21.21 -4.00 26.97
N CYS A 303 -20.76 -5.24 26.74
CA CYS A 303 -20.39 -6.17 27.80
C CYS A 303 -18.92 -6.56 27.66
N THR A 304 -18.17 -6.46 28.75
CA THR A 304 -16.79 -6.96 28.84
C THR A 304 -16.82 -8.43 29.25
N ILE A 305 -16.22 -9.29 28.43
CA ILE A 305 -16.10 -10.72 28.67
C ILE A 305 -14.66 -11.00 29.12
N PHE A 306 -14.52 -11.62 30.29
CA PHE A 306 -13.23 -12.15 30.75
C PHE A 306 -12.87 -13.37 29.92
N LEU A 307 -11.68 -13.37 29.32
CA LEU A 307 -11.18 -14.47 28.50
C LEU A 307 -10.49 -15.51 29.39
N ASP A 308 -10.55 -16.76 28.95
CA ASP A 308 -9.74 -17.84 29.47
C ASP A 308 -8.34 -17.84 28.84
N VAL A 309 -7.48 -18.77 29.27
CA VAL A 309 -6.07 -18.84 28.83
C VAL A 309 -5.96 -19.03 27.30
N GLU A 310 -6.86 -19.82 26.71
CA GLU A 310 -6.91 -20.06 25.27
C GLU A 310 -7.46 -18.84 24.52
N GLY A 311 -8.52 -18.21 25.03
CA GLY A 311 -9.08 -16.97 24.50
C GLY A 311 -8.08 -15.83 24.51
N ALA A 312 -7.34 -15.63 25.61
CA ALA A 312 -6.30 -14.61 25.71
C ALA A 312 -5.12 -14.88 24.76
N SER A 313 -4.74 -16.16 24.58
CA SER A 313 -3.72 -16.55 23.59
C SER A 313 -4.15 -16.23 22.16
N THR A 314 -5.42 -16.48 21.83
CA THR A 314 -6.00 -16.16 20.53
C THR A 314 -6.09 -14.65 20.31
N GLN A 315 -6.52 -13.91 21.33
CA GLN A 315 -6.60 -12.44 21.32
C GLN A 315 -5.22 -11.80 21.06
N ARG A 316 -4.17 -12.31 21.71
CA ARG A 316 -2.78 -11.92 21.42
C ARG A 316 -2.38 -12.22 19.97
N ASP A 317 -2.67 -13.42 19.48
CA ASP A 317 -2.34 -13.82 18.11
C ASP A 317 -3.07 -12.94 17.08
N ASP A 318 -4.30 -12.53 17.36
CA ASP A 318 -5.06 -11.60 16.51
C ASP A 318 -4.48 -10.19 16.51
N LEU A 319 -4.01 -9.69 17.67
CA LEU A 319 -3.27 -8.42 17.74
C LEU A 319 -1.99 -8.48 16.89
N VAL A 320 -1.25 -9.58 16.97
CA VAL A 320 -0.02 -9.79 16.19
C VAL A 320 -0.30 -9.81 14.68
N LYS A 321 -1.33 -10.53 14.25
CA LYS A 321 -1.75 -10.56 12.83
C LYS A 321 -2.08 -9.15 12.35
N LEU A 322 -2.83 -8.38 13.15
CA LEU A 322 -3.24 -7.01 12.84
C LEU A 322 -2.06 -6.05 12.72
N LEU A 323 -1.14 -6.06 13.69
CA LEU A 323 0.03 -5.18 13.67
C LEU A 323 0.90 -5.44 12.43
N TYR A 324 1.10 -6.72 12.09
CA TYR A 324 1.89 -7.08 10.91
C TYR A 324 1.19 -6.71 9.60
N SER A 325 -0.11 -6.98 9.48
CA SER A 325 -0.86 -6.67 8.26
C SER A 325 -0.97 -5.16 8.04
N LEU A 326 -1.13 -4.36 9.10
CA LEU A 326 -1.09 -2.89 9.00
C LEU A 326 0.29 -2.38 8.60
N LEU A 327 1.36 -2.93 9.19
CA LEU A 327 2.73 -2.63 8.80
C LEU A 327 2.98 -2.93 7.31
N PHE A 328 2.53 -4.09 6.84
CA PHE A 328 2.69 -4.48 5.44
C PHE A 328 1.97 -3.52 4.49
N SER A 329 0.69 -3.22 4.75
CA SER A 329 -0.07 -2.25 3.94
C SER A 329 0.56 -0.85 3.97
N TRP A 330 1.08 -0.42 5.12
CA TRP A 330 1.80 0.85 5.23
C TRP A 330 3.09 0.87 4.40
N ILE A 331 3.86 -0.23 4.38
CA ILE A 331 5.06 -0.34 3.53
C ILE A 331 4.69 -0.23 2.05
N VAL A 332 3.65 -0.94 1.61
CA VAL A 332 3.17 -0.87 0.21
C VAL A 332 2.76 0.55 -0.15
N GLU A 333 2.00 1.22 0.72
CA GLU A 333 1.58 2.60 0.48
C GLU A 333 2.77 3.58 0.51
N TYR A 334 3.70 3.43 1.45
CA TYR A 334 4.90 4.26 1.50
C TYR A 334 5.72 4.13 0.21
N ILE A 335 5.92 2.91 -0.27
CA ILE A 335 6.58 2.65 -1.57
C ILE A 335 5.83 3.37 -2.70
N ASN A 336 4.50 3.23 -2.76
CA ASN A 336 3.70 3.89 -3.77
C ASN A 336 3.80 5.43 -3.69
N THR A 337 3.87 6.04 -2.50
CA THR A 337 4.07 7.50 -2.37
C THR A 337 5.41 7.99 -2.91
N LYS A 338 6.43 7.11 -2.99
CA LYS A 338 7.77 7.45 -3.47
C LYS A 338 7.97 7.17 -4.96
N ILE A 339 7.32 6.15 -5.51
CA ILE A 339 7.58 5.64 -6.86
C ILE A 339 6.42 5.94 -7.84
N CYS A 340 5.18 6.10 -7.36
CA CYS A 340 4.02 6.32 -8.22
C CYS A 340 3.98 7.77 -8.71
N HIS A 341 3.78 7.96 -10.01
CA HIS A 341 3.49 9.25 -10.62
C HIS A 341 1.99 9.35 -10.97
N GLU A 342 1.39 10.52 -10.76
CA GLU A 342 -0.03 10.76 -11.11
C GLU A 342 -0.24 11.00 -12.60
N ASN A 343 0.72 11.66 -13.26
CA ASN A 343 0.67 11.99 -14.69
C ASN A 343 1.58 11.04 -15.48
N PHE A 344 0.99 10.14 -16.25
CA PHE A 344 1.69 9.24 -17.17
C PHE A 344 0.88 9.09 -18.47
N ALA A 345 1.55 8.67 -19.55
CA ALA A 345 0.91 8.53 -20.86
C ALA A 345 0.29 7.14 -21.05
N SER A 346 1.03 6.11 -20.65
CA SER A 346 0.61 4.71 -20.75
C SER A 346 1.26 3.87 -19.65
N PHE A 347 0.73 2.68 -19.39
CA PHE A 347 1.31 1.74 -18.44
C PHE A 347 1.36 0.30 -18.96
N VAL A 348 2.25 -0.50 -18.35
CA VAL A 348 2.26 -1.96 -18.48
C VAL A 348 1.97 -2.56 -17.10
N GLY A 349 0.82 -3.20 -16.95
CA GLY A 349 0.44 -3.93 -15.74
C GLY A 349 0.94 -5.36 -15.76
N VAL A 350 1.51 -5.86 -14.66
CA VAL A 350 1.94 -7.25 -14.51
C VAL A 350 1.21 -7.88 -13.33
N VAL A 351 0.43 -8.93 -13.60
CA VAL A 351 -0.42 -9.62 -12.62
C VAL A 351 0.26 -10.92 -12.17
N ASP A 352 0.58 -11.04 -10.88
CA ASP A 352 1.11 -12.25 -10.22
C ASP A 352 0.30 -12.52 -8.95
N LEU A 353 -0.83 -13.21 -9.09
CA LEU A 353 -1.64 -13.65 -7.95
C LEU A 353 -1.11 -14.96 -7.36
N LEU A 354 -1.52 -15.25 -6.12
CA LEU A 354 -1.25 -16.54 -5.49
C LEU A 354 -1.78 -17.67 -6.38
N GLY A 355 -0.93 -18.68 -6.62
CA GLY A 355 -1.32 -19.82 -7.44
C GLY A 355 -2.40 -20.68 -6.80
N PHE A 356 -3.08 -21.48 -7.60
CA PHE A 356 -4.07 -22.45 -7.15
C PHE A 356 -3.52 -23.35 -6.03
N GLN A 357 -4.34 -23.61 -5.00
CA GLN A 357 -3.97 -24.39 -3.82
C GLN A 357 -5.00 -25.48 -3.54
N ASN A 358 -4.51 -26.71 -3.33
CA ASN A 358 -5.30 -27.82 -2.81
C ASN A 358 -4.49 -28.55 -1.73
N LEU A 359 -4.70 -28.14 -0.48
CA LEU A 359 -4.02 -28.69 0.68
C LEU A 359 -4.84 -29.82 1.30
N GLU A 360 -4.28 -30.55 2.27
CA GLU A 360 -5.00 -31.58 3.02
C GLU A 360 -6.24 -31.01 3.75
N THR A 361 -6.12 -29.78 4.26
CA THR A 361 -7.23 -29.03 4.86
C THR A 361 -7.30 -27.64 4.24
N ASN A 362 -8.39 -27.35 3.53
CA ASN A 362 -8.61 -26.05 2.89
C ASN A 362 -9.61 -25.23 3.69
N SER A 363 -9.26 -24.00 4.04
CA SER A 363 -10.11 -23.06 4.78
C SER A 363 -10.62 -21.93 3.87
N LEU A 364 -11.19 -20.88 4.47
CA LEU A 364 -11.68 -19.70 3.74
C LEU A 364 -10.57 -19.02 2.91
N ASP A 365 -9.33 -19.01 3.41
CA ASP A 365 -8.19 -18.42 2.71
C ASP A 365 -7.94 -19.11 1.36
N GLN A 366 -7.91 -20.45 1.34
CA GLN A 366 -7.80 -21.24 0.11
C GLN A 366 -9.01 -21.03 -0.80
N PHE A 367 -10.22 -20.91 -0.24
CA PHE A 367 -11.42 -20.61 -1.02
C PHE A 367 -11.28 -19.27 -1.76
N CYS A 368 -10.81 -18.21 -1.09
CA CYS A 368 -10.56 -16.91 -1.70
C CYS A 368 -9.46 -16.95 -2.77
N ILE A 369 -8.37 -17.69 -2.52
CA ILE A 369 -7.27 -17.87 -3.49
C ILE A 369 -7.75 -18.62 -4.74
N ASN A 370 -8.45 -19.74 -4.55
CA ASN A 370 -8.94 -20.55 -5.66
C ASN A 370 -10.03 -19.81 -6.45
N PHE A 371 -10.89 -19.04 -5.78
CA PHE A 371 -11.83 -18.14 -6.44
C PHE A 371 -11.12 -17.06 -7.28
N ALA A 372 -10.02 -16.48 -6.79
CA ALA A 372 -9.21 -15.53 -7.56
C ALA A 372 -8.63 -16.19 -8.83
N ASN A 373 -8.10 -17.40 -8.72
CA ASN A 373 -7.59 -18.16 -9.86
C ASN A 373 -8.70 -18.52 -10.86
N GLU A 374 -9.86 -18.98 -10.38
CA GLU A 374 -11.02 -19.30 -11.22
C GLU A 374 -11.47 -18.09 -12.04
N LYS A 375 -11.50 -16.92 -11.39
CA LYS A 375 -11.91 -15.66 -12.00
C LYS A 375 -10.90 -15.13 -13.01
N MET A 376 -9.61 -15.16 -12.69
CA MET A 376 -8.55 -14.80 -13.64
C MET A 376 -8.51 -15.75 -14.84
N HIS A 377 -8.71 -17.05 -14.61
CA HIS A 377 -8.77 -18.03 -15.70
C HIS A 377 -9.97 -17.77 -16.62
N ASN A 378 -11.15 -17.49 -16.07
CA ASN A 378 -12.32 -17.09 -16.86
C ASN A 378 -12.06 -15.83 -17.68
N PHE A 379 -11.45 -14.81 -17.07
CA PHE A 379 -11.05 -13.60 -17.81
C PHE A 379 -10.14 -13.94 -19.00
N VAL A 380 -9.11 -14.77 -18.80
CA VAL A 380 -8.20 -15.19 -19.88
C VAL A 380 -8.97 -15.92 -20.99
N LEU A 381 -9.85 -16.87 -20.65
CA LEU A 381 -10.65 -17.60 -21.64
C LEU A 381 -11.58 -16.67 -22.42
N ARG A 382 -12.33 -15.79 -21.75
CA ARG A 382 -13.25 -14.85 -22.42
C ARG A 382 -12.49 -13.89 -23.34
N GLN A 383 -11.32 -13.40 -22.93
CA GLN A 383 -10.49 -12.55 -23.78
C GLN A 383 -9.96 -13.27 -25.03
N ILE A 384 -9.54 -14.54 -24.91
CA ILE A 384 -9.01 -15.32 -26.04
C ILE A 384 -10.12 -15.78 -27.00
N PHE A 385 -11.25 -16.26 -26.46
CA PHE A 385 -12.29 -16.91 -27.26
C PHE A 385 -13.44 -15.99 -27.65
N GLU A 386 -13.89 -15.09 -26.76
CA GLU A 386 -15.15 -14.33 -26.93
C GLU A 386 -14.94 -12.87 -27.33
N ALA A 387 -13.93 -12.17 -26.78
CA ALA A 387 -13.87 -10.70 -26.79
C ALA A 387 -13.88 -10.05 -28.17
N ARG A 388 -13.35 -10.72 -29.19
CA ARG A 388 -13.32 -10.23 -30.58
C ARG A 388 -14.27 -10.96 -31.52
N GLN A 389 -15.05 -11.92 -31.02
CA GLN A 389 -15.90 -12.76 -31.87
C GLN A 389 -17.03 -11.97 -32.53
N GLU A 390 -17.65 -11.04 -31.81
CA GLU A 390 -18.68 -10.14 -32.35
C GLU A 390 -18.10 -9.28 -33.48
N GLU A 391 -16.94 -8.64 -33.25
CA GLU A 391 -16.24 -7.83 -34.25
C GLU A 391 -15.87 -8.64 -35.50
N TYR A 392 -15.38 -9.87 -35.33
CA TYR A 392 -15.05 -10.74 -36.46
C TYR A 392 -16.28 -11.19 -37.24
N ASN A 393 -17.41 -11.43 -36.59
CA ASN A 393 -18.66 -11.78 -37.25
C ASN A 393 -19.20 -10.60 -38.08
N GLU A 394 -19.17 -9.38 -37.53
CA GLU A 394 -19.57 -8.15 -38.25
C GLU A 394 -18.70 -7.91 -39.49
N GLU A 395 -17.40 -8.10 -39.35
CA GLU A 395 -16.42 -7.90 -40.43
C GLU A 395 -16.30 -9.12 -41.37
N SER A 396 -17.09 -10.17 -41.14
CA SER A 396 -17.14 -11.41 -41.96
C SER A 396 -15.80 -12.18 -42.01
N ILE A 397 -15.07 -12.20 -40.90
CA ILE A 397 -13.77 -12.87 -40.75
C ILE A 397 -13.99 -14.29 -40.21
N SER A 398 -13.49 -15.29 -40.94
CA SER A 398 -13.58 -16.69 -40.53
C SER A 398 -12.42 -17.07 -39.60
N ILE A 399 -12.74 -17.50 -38.39
CA ILE A 399 -11.78 -17.99 -37.39
C ILE A 399 -12.19 -19.41 -36.99
N PRO A 400 -11.23 -20.30 -36.65
CA PRO A 400 -11.56 -21.63 -36.16
C PRO A 400 -12.48 -21.57 -34.93
N ASP A 401 -13.66 -22.17 -35.04
CA ASP A 401 -14.55 -22.41 -33.90
C ASP A 401 -13.98 -23.58 -33.09
N VAL A 402 -13.49 -23.28 -31.89
CA VAL A 402 -12.87 -24.25 -31.00
C VAL A 402 -13.67 -24.31 -29.71
N PRO A 403 -14.36 -25.43 -29.43
CA PRO A 403 -15.06 -25.58 -28.17
C PRO A 403 -14.04 -25.58 -27.02
N PHE A 404 -14.31 -24.76 -26.01
CA PHE A 404 -13.49 -24.66 -24.80
C PHE A 404 -14.34 -24.90 -23.55
N PHE A 405 -13.67 -25.17 -22.43
CA PHE A 405 -14.33 -25.34 -21.15
C PHE A 405 -14.64 -23.98 -20.52
N ASP A 406 -15.91 -23.57 -20.57
CA ASP A 406 -16.37 -22.36 -19.89
C ASP A 406 -16.68 -22.62 -18.40
N ASN A 407 -15.95 -21.94 -17.52
CA ASN A 407 -16.12 -22.01 -16.08
C ASN A 407 -17.05 -20.91 -15.50
N THR A 408 -17.75 -20.15 -16.34
CA THR A 408 -18.68 -19.08 -15.92
C THR A 408 -19.77 -19.60 -14.98
N SER A 409 -20.29 -20.82 -15.19
CA SER A 409 -21.28 -21.44 -14.30
C SER A 409 -20.74 -21.64 -12.87
N CYS A 410 -19.48 -22.05 -12.71
CA CYS A 410 -18.84 -22.18 -11.40
C CYS A 410 -18.67 -20.81 -10.72
N LEU A 411 -18.25 -19.79 -11.47
CA LEU A 411 -18.11 -18.42 -10.95
C LEU A 411 -19.45 -17.81 -10.53
N GLN A 412 -20.52 -18.04 -11.29
CA GLN A 412 -21.85 -17.59 -10.91
C GLN A 412 -22.32 -18.28 -9.62
N MET A 413 -22.07 -19.58 -9.47
CA MET A 413 -22.34 -20.28 -8.21
C MET A 413 -21.59 -19.63 -7.04
N ILE A 414 -20.31 -19.28 -7.22
CA ILE A 414 -19.49 -18.70 -6.14
C ILE A 414 -19.91 -17.25 -5.81
N ALA A 415 -20.01 -16.39 -6.82
CA ALA A 415 -20.00 -14.93 -6.66
C ALA A 415 -21.22 -14.19 -7.23
N LYS A 416 -22.26 -14.88 -7.72
CA LYS A 416 -23.46 -14.21 -8.24
C LYS A 416 -24.07 -13.29 -7.19
N PRO A 417 -24.34 -12.00 -7.52
CA PRO A 417 -24.97 -11.07 -6.60
C PRO A 417 -26.28 -11.66 -6.04
N SER A 418 -26.55 -11.46 -4.75
CA SER A 418 -27.70 -11.98 -3.98
C SER A 418 -27.83 -13.50 -3.79
N THR A 419 -27.26 -14.32 -4.69
CA THR A 419 -27.54 -15.76 -4.71
C THR A 419 -26.33 -16.68 -4.55
N GLY A 420 -25.13 -16.24 -4.91
CA GLY A 420 -23.90 -17.04 -4.85
C GLY A 420 -23.49 -17.43 -3.42
N LEU A 421 -22.53 -18.36 -3.32
CA LEU A 421 -21.97 -18.81 -2.04
C LEU A 421 -21.50 -17.65 -1.16
N ILE A 422 -20.81 -16.66 -1.75
CA ILE A 422 -20.35 -15.45 -1.04
C ILE A 422 -21.54 -14.64 -0.50
N ALA A 423 -22.59 -14.45 -1.29
CA ALA A 423 -23.78 -13.72 -0.86
C ALA A 423 -24.53 -14.46 0.26
N ILE A 424 -24.59 -15.79 0.19
CA ILE A 424 -25.18 -16.62 1.25
C ILE A 424 -24.36 -16.47 2.54
N MET A 425 -23.03 -16.58 2.49
CA MET A 425 -22.19 -16.39 3.68
C MET A 425 -22.44 -15.03 4.33
N ASN A 426 -22.50 -13.96 3.54
CA ASN A 426 -22.76 -12.61 4.03
C ASN A 426 -24.15 -12.47 4.66
N ASP A 427 -25.19 -13.08 4.06
CA ASP A 427 -26.54 -13.09 4.64
C ASP A 427 -26.60 -13.83 5.98
N GLN A 428 -25.81 -14.90 6.12
CA GLN A 428 -25.74 -15.68 7.37
C GLN A 428 -25.06 -14.89 8.47
N VAL A 429 -23.98 -14.17 8.14
CA VAL A 429 -23.27 -13.25 9.03
C VAL A 429 -24.19 -12.12 9.52
N ASN A 430 -24.91 -11.44 8.63
CA ASN A 430 -25.67 -10.24 9.00
C ASN A 430 -26.93 -10.54 9.84
N LYS A 431 -27.39 -11.80 9.88
CA LYS A 431 -28.59 -12.23 10.61
C LYS A 431 -28.25 -12.87 11.99
N ALA A 432 -27.08 -12.53 12.53
CA ALA A 432 -26.29 -13.22 13.58
C ALA A 432 -26.94 -13.67 14.91
N SER A 433 -28.26 -13.60 15.14
CA SER A 433 -28.77 -14.05 16.44
C SER A 433 -28.78 -15.58 16.62
N ARG A 434 -28.66 -16.39 15.55
CA ARG A 434 -28.81 -17.87 15.62
C ARG A 434 -28.08 -18.72 14.56
N LYS A 435 -27.21 -18.17 13.71
CA LYS A 435 -26.69 -18.91 12.54
C LYS A 435 -25.27 -19.45 12.78
N THR A 436 -25.05 -20.72 12.45
CA THR A 436 -23.78 -21.46 12.63
C THR A 436 -23.20 -21.91 11.29
N ASP A 437 -21.94 -22.36 11.27
CA ASP A 437 -21.33 -22.92 10.06
C ASP A 437 -22.16 -24.07 9.47
N GLN A 438 -22.82 -24.87 10.31
CA GLN A 438 -23.73 -25.93 9.86
C GLN A 438 -24.94 -25.37 9.10
N THR A 439 -25.55 -24.29 9.60
CA THR A 439 -26.68 -23.65 8.91
C THR A 439 -26.29 -23.03 7.56
N MET A 440 -25.03 -22.60 7.44
CA MET A 440 -24.46 -22.13 6.18
C MET A 440 -24.27 -23.28 5.19
N LEU A 441 -23.73 -24.42 5.64
CA LEU A 441 -23.65 -25.64 4.82
C LEU A 441 -25.01 -26.14 4.36
N ASP A 442 -26.00 -26.15 5.26
CA ASP A 442 -27.37 -26.54 4.92
C ASP A 442 -27.96 -25.60 3.85
N ALA A 443 -27.66 -24.30 3.93
CA ALA A 443 -28.07 -23.33 2.92
C ALA A 443 -27.36 -23.52 1.57
N PHE A 444 -26.07 -23.88 1.57
CA PHE A 444 -25.33 -24.25 0.36
C PHE A 444 -25.94 -25.50 -0.30
N ASN A 445 -26.09 -26.57 0.48
CA ASN A 445 -26.66 -27.84 0.02
C ASN A 445 -28.07 -27.65 -0.53
N LYS A 446 -28.93 -26.91 0.18
CA LYS A 446 -30.31 -26.64 -0.27
C LYS A 446 -30.39 -25.96 -1.64
N LYS A 447 -29.40 -25.12 -1.97
CA LYS A 447 -29.43 -24.31 -3.19
C LYS A 447 -28.65 -24.91 -4.35
N TYR A 448 -27.53 -25.56 -4.06
CA TYR A 448 -26.55 -25.97 -5.06
C TYR A 448 -26.32 -27.48 -5.12
N SER A 449 -27.06 -28.32 -4.38
CA SER A 449 -26.87 -29.79 -4.43
C SER A 449 -26.95 -30.40 -5.82
N GLU A 450 -27.74 -29.82 -6.72
CA GLU A 450 -27.92 -30.28 -8.11
C GLU A 450 -26.96 -29.60 -9.09
N HIS A 451 -26.17 -28.61 -8.65
CA HIS A 451 -25.27 -27.86 -9.51
C HIS A 451 -24.05 -28.70 -9.90
N SER A 452 -23.69 -28.71 -11.19
CA SER A 452 -22.58 -29.51 -11.74
C SER A 452 -21.24 -29.26 -11.04
N SER A 453 -21.01 -28.02 -10.61
CA SER A 453 -19.75 -27.60 -9.97
C SER A 453 -19.76 -27.71 -8.44
N PHE A 454 -20.89 -28.05 -7.82
CA PHE A 454 -20.98 -28.21 -6.36
C PHE A 454 -21.03 -29.68 -5.99
N ARG A 455 -20.25 -30.08 -5.00
CA ARG A 455 -20.26 -31.44 -4.46
C ARG A 455 -20.73 -31.38 -3.01
N PRO A 456 -21.99 -31.77 -2.72
CA PRO A 456 -22.44 -31.88 -1.34
C PRO A 456 -21.67 -33.01 -0.66
N THR A 457 -21.33 -32.80 0.61
CA THR A 457 -20.70 -33.82 1.45
C THR A 457 -21.74 -34.76 2.02
N GLY A 458 -21.35 -36.04 2.13
CA GLY A 458 -22.21 -37.07 2.69
C GLY A 458 -22.53 -36.80 4.17
N LYS A 459 -23.74 -37.13 4.59
CA LYS A 459 -24.19 -37.08 6.00
C LYS A 459 -23.56 -38.22 6.81
N SER A 460 -22.23 -38.31 6.88
CA SER A 460 -21.60 -39.22 7.82
C SER A 460 -21.56 -38.56 9.20
N LEU A 461 -22.16 -39.20 10.20
CA LEU A 461 -22.28 -38.71 11.58
C LEU A 461 -20.92 -38.41 12.25
N ASN A 462 -19.80 -38.87 11.66
CA ASN A 462 -18.44 -38.71 12.17
C ASN A 462 -17.49 -37.91 11.24
N SER A 463 -17.96 -37.37 10.11
CA SER A 463 -17.09 -36.58 9.21
C SER A 463 -17.17 -35.09 9.51
N LEU A 464 -16.01 -34.41 9.48
CA LEU A 464 -15.92 -32.95 9.59
C LEU A 464 -16.87 -32.25 8.59
N PRO A 465 -17.52 -31.14 8.99
CA PRO A 465 -18.43 -30.40 8.13
C PRO A 465 -17.62 -29.80 6.98
N THR A 466 -17.77 -30.37 5.80
CA THR A 466 -16.97 -30.06 4.61
C THR A 466 -17.89 -29.74 3.44
N PHE A 467 -17.40 -29.16 2.36
CA PHE A 467 -18.12 -29.08 1.07
C PHE A 467 -17.12 -29.10 -0.07
N GLY A 468 -17.52 -29.59 -1.25
CA GLY A 468 -16.65 -29.67 -2.41
C GLY A 468 -17.04 -28.68 -3.50
N ILE A 469 -16.04 -28.11 -4.18
CA ILE A 469 -16.22 -27.34 -5.41
C ILE A 469 -15.38 -27.98 -6.51
N GLN A 470 -15.99 -28.18 -7.68
CA GLN A 470 -15.29 -28.55 -8.90
C GLN A 470 -14.79 -27.27 -9.58
N HIS A 471 -13.51 -26.96 -9.36
CA HIS A 471 -12.80 -25.87 -10.04
C HIS A 471 -12.30 -26.32 -11.41
N PHE A 472 -11.84 -25.37 -12.24
CA PHE A 472 -11.17 -25.68 -13.51
C PHE A 472 -9.92 -26.56 -13.33
N PHE A 473 -9.22 -26.41 -12.20
CA PHE A 473 -8.05 -27.22 -11.85
C PHE A 473 -8.37 -28.62 -11.30
N GLY A 474 -9.60 -28.84 -10.87
CA GLY A 474 -10.01 -30.09 -10.22
C GLY A 474 -10.91 -29.87 -9.02
N GLN A 475 -11.26 -30.97 -8.36
CA GLN A 475 -12.11 -30.94 -7.18
C GLN A 475 -11.29 -30.52 -5.95
N VAL A 476 -11.81 -29.54 -5.20
CA VAL A 476 -11.25 -29.12 -3.90
C VAL A 476 -12.32 -29.27 -2.83
N THR A 477 -11.92 -29.82 -1.69
CA THR A 477 -12.78 -29.97 -0.51
C THR A 477 -12.38 -28.95 0.54
N TYR A 478 -13.34 -28.15 1.00
CA TYR A 478 -13.18 -27.11 2.01
C TYR A 478 -13.77 -27.55 3.34
N ASN A 479 -13.08 -27.26 4.44
CA ASN A 479 -13.57 -27.44 5.80
C ASN A 479 -14.35 -26.19 6.23
N SER A 480 -15.65 -26.32 6.52
CA SER A 480 -16.50 -25.18 6.87
C SER A 480 -16.34 -24.70 8.31
N THR A 481 -15.58 -25.41 9.16
CA THR A 481 -15.35 -24.97 10.54
C THR A 481 -14.68 -23.60 10.58
N GLY A 482 -15.31 -22.64 11.25
CA GLY A 482 -14.81 -21.28 11.42
C GLY A 482 -14.92 -20.41 10.16
N PHE A 483 -15.66 -20.84 9.12
CA PHE A 483 -15.79 -20.06 7.88
C PHE A 483 -16.51 -18.72 8.13
N LEU A 484 -17.60 -18.70 8.90
CA LEU A 484 -18.34 -17.46 9.16
C LEU A 484 -17.50 -16.48 9.97
N GLU A 485 -16.81 -16.94 11.01
CA GLU A 485 -15.94 -16.12 11.85
C GLU A 485 -14.80 -15.49 11.03
N LYS A 486 -14.10 -16.31 10.24
CA LYS A 486 -13.03 -15.84 9.33
C LYS A 486 -13.55 -14.89 8.25
N ASN A 487 -14.78 -15.06 7.78
CA ASN A 487 -15.35 -14.21 6.74
C ASN A 487 -15.76 -12.84 7.28
N ILE A 488 -16.10 -12.73 8.57
CA ILE A 488 -16.30 -11.43 9.22
C ILE A 488 -14.96 -10.75 9.47
N ASP A 489 -13.95 -11.50 9.92
CA ASP A 489 -12.64 -10.97 10.29
C ASP A 489 -12.74 -9.83 11.31
N ASN A 490 -13.61 -10.01 12.31
CA ASN A 490 -13.89 -8.98 13.31
C ASN A 490 -12.69 -8.81 14.25
N LEU A 491 -12.07 -7.64 14.21
CA LEU A 491 -11.03 -7.24 15.14
C LEU A 491 -11.66 -6.81 16.47
N SER A 492 -10.94 -6.99 17.57
CA SER A 492 -11.39 -6.46 18.86
C SER A 492 -11.43 -4.93 18.78
N ALA A 493 -12.58 -4.33 19.09
CA ALA A 493 -12.71 -2.87 19.19
C ALA A 493 -11.73 -2.28 20.23
N ASP A 494 -11.40 -3.09 21.24
CA ASP A 494 -10.40 -2.77 22.26
C ASP A 494 -9.01 -2.51 21.67
N PHE A 495 -8.60 -3.21 20.61
CA PHE A 495 -7.32 -2.96 19.95
C PHE A 495 -7.29 -1.57 19.31
N VAL A 496 -8.38 -1.19 18.62
CA VAL A 496 -8.45 0.14 18.00
C VAL A 496 -8.48 1.23 19.05
N SER A 497 -9.20 0.99 20.16
CA SER A 497 -9.29 1.94 21.28
C SER A 497 -7.97 2.10 22.03
N LEU A 498 -7.09 1.09 21.99
CA LEU A 498 -5.75 1.11 22.58
C LEU A 498 -4.77 1.99 21.79
N PHE A 499 -4.89 2.03 20.46
CA PHE A 499 -3.96 2.76 19.59
C PHE A 499 -4.52 4.08 19.04
N ARG A 500 -5.85 4.31 19.09
CA ARG A 500 -6.48 5.57 18.67
C ARG A 500 -6.96 6.38 19.87
N ASP A 501 -6.84 7.70 19.77
CA ASP A 501 -7.53 8.61 20.67
C ASP A 501 -9.03 8.58 20.38
N THR A 502 -9.77 7.83 21.19
CA THR A 502 -11.23 7.72 21.12
C THR A 502 -11.94 8.61 22.15
N GLY A 503 -11.19 9.45 22.89
CA GLY A 503 -11.72 10.24 24.00
C GLY A 503 -12.22 9.41 25.18
N GLY A 504 -11.75 8.16 25.31
CA GLY A 504 -12.07 7.23 26.39
C GLY A 504 -11.09 7.31 27.57
N GLU A 505 -11.26 6.42 28.57
CA GLU A 505 -10.41 6.36 29.78
C GLU A 505 -8.98 5.84 29.51
N ILE A 506 -8.76 5.16 28.36
CA ILE A 506 -7.46 4.58 27.98
C ILE A 506 -6.68 5.64 27.20
N ALA A 507 -5.48 5.98 27.67
CA ALA A 507 -4.59 6.87 26.95
C ALA A 507 -4.08 6.19 25.65
N PRO A 508 -4.07 6.89 24.50
CA PRO A 508 -3.60 6.33 23.25
C PRO A 508 -2.08 6.09 23.29
N SER A 509 -1.59 5.27 22.34
CA SER A 509 -0.15 5.04 22.19
C SER A 509 0.63 6.33 22.02
N ASN A 510 1.72 6.46 22.78
CA ASN A 510 2.70 7.54 22.66
C ASN A 510 3.60 7.39 21.41
N ASN A 511 3.54 6.24 20.72
CA ASN A 511 4.32 5.99 19.53
C ASN A 511 3.57 6.46 18.27
N GLY A 512 3.89 7.68 17.82
CA GLY A 512 3.25 8.29 16.65
C GLY A 512 3.27 7.43 15.37
N PHE A 513 4.27 6.58 15.18
CA PHE A 513 4.30 5.67 14.03
C PHE A 513 3.22 4.60 14.13
N ILE A 514 3.01 4.04 15.32
CA ILE A 514 1.99 3.01 15.54
C ILE A 514 0.60 3.64 15.43
N THR A 515 0.38 4.83 15.99
CA THR A 515 -0.90 5.54 15.81
C THR A 515 -1.22 5.80 14.34
N ASP A 516 -0.21 6.12 13.52
CA ASP A 516 -0.35 6.33 12.07
C ASP A 516 -0.72 5.04 11.30
N LEU A 517 -0.36 3.85 11.81
CA LEU A 517 -0.79 2.58 11.22
C LEU A 517 -2.30 2.36 11.38
N PHE A 518 -2.89 2.88 12.45
CA PHE A 518 -4.30 2.72 12.77
C PHE A 518 -5.17 3.85 12.19
N THR A 519 -4.87 4.43 11.04
CA THR A 519 -5.73 5.48 10.44
C THR A 519 -7.10 4.97 9.99
N ASP A 520 -8.09 5.86 9.86
CA ASP A 520 -9.46 5.52 9.41
C ASP A 520 -9.52 4.90 8.01
N LYS A 521 -8.50 5.16 7.18
CA LYS A 521 -8.36 4.53 5.85
C LYS A 521 -7.89 3.08 5.95
N ALA A 522 -7.12 2.73 6.98
CA ALA A 522 -6.53 1.40 7.15
C ALA A 522 -7.45 0.45 7.92
N VAL A 523 -8.16 0.96 8.94
CA VAL A 523 -9.08 0.16 9.78
C VAL A 523 -10.46 0.79 9.76
N ALA A 524 -11.43 0.04 9.24
CA ALA A 524 -12.85 0.35 9.27
C ALA A 524 -13.40 0.11 10.67
N THR A 525 -14.18 1.05 11.20
CA THR A 525 -14.77 0.97 12.55
C THR A 525 -16.25 1.26 12.51
N GLU A 526 -17.04 0.47 13.25
CA GLU A 526 -18.46 0.75 13.47
C GLU A 526 -18.67 1.23 14.91
N SER A 527 -19.30 2.41 15.05
CA SER A 527 -19.61 3.01 16.34
C SER A 527 -20.96 2.54 16.89
N HIS A 528 -21.14 2.64 18.20
CA HIS A 528 -22.37 2.27 18.87
C HIS A 528 -23.55 3.15 18.42
N PRO A 529 -24.74 2.57 18.12
CA PRO A 529 -25.90 3.34 17.63
C PRO A 529 -26.40 4.45 18.57
N ARG A 530 -26.08 4.35 19.87
CA ARG A 530 -26.44 5.35 20.90
C ARG A 530 -25.27 6.22 21.38
N ASN A 531 -24.03 5.81 21.12
CA ASN A 531 -22.83 6.53 21.59
C ASN A 531 -21.76 6.53 20.50
N GLY A 532 -21.58 7.68 19.83
CA GLY A 532 -20.70 7.79 18.67
C GLY A 532 -19.21 7.52 18.95
N ASN A 533 -18.77 7.66 20.20
CA ASN A 533 -17.37 7.50 20.57
C ASN A 533 -17.00 6.04 20.89
N THR A 534 -17.98 5.16 21.14
CA THR A 534 -17.69 3.75 21.47
C THR A 534 -17.64 2.91 20.21
N ILE A 535 -16.48 2.35 19.89
CA ILE A 535 -16.29 1.41 18.77
C ILE A 535 -16.82 0.04 19.18
N VAL A 536 -17.64 -0.58 18.32
CA VAL A 536 -18.30 -1.87 18.55
C VAL A 536 -17.69 -2.97 17.71
N ALA A 537 -17.25 -2.64 16.50
CA ALA A 537 -16.59 -3.56 15.58
C ALA A 537 -15.49 -2.83 14.83
N ALA A 538 -14.44 -3.57 14.48
CA ALA A 538 -13.35 -3.07 13.68
C ALA A 538 -12.93 -4.12 12.66
N GLN A 539 -12.49 -3.69 11.48
CA GLN A 539 -12.02 -4.60 10.44
C GLN A 539 -10.95 -3.91 9.59
N GLN A 540 -9.88 -4.63 9.26
CA GLN A 540 -8.94 -4.17 8.24
C GLN A 540 -9.45 -4.55 6.85
N SER A 541 -9.40 -3.62 5.91
CA SER A 541 -9.75 -3.91 4.52
C SER A 541 -8.73 -4.87 3.89
N VAL A 542 -9.23 -5.91 3.23
CA VAL A 542 -8.42 -6.83 2.39
C VAL A 542 -8.22 -6.26 0.98
N LYS A 543 -8.93 -5.18 0.63
CA LYS A 543 -8.71 -4.46 -0.62
C LYS A 543 -7.41 -3.64 -0.56
N PRO A 544 -6.68 -3.52 -1.68
CA PRO A 544 -5.56 -2.61 -1.77
C PRO A 544 -5.98 -1.17 -1.42
N MET A 545 -5.07 -0.39 -0.83
CA MET A 545 -5.34 1.01 -0.45
C MET A 545 -5.52 1.95 -1.65
N ARG A 546 -5.01 1.56 -2.81
CA ARG A 546 -5.13 2.29 -4.08
C ARG A 546 -5.87 1.45 -5.11
N ALA A 547 -6.59 2.10 -6.01
CA ALA A 547 -7.21 1.43 -7.15
C ALA A 547 -6.20 1.22 -8.30
N PRO A 548 -6.42 0.21 -9.16
CA PRO A 548 -5.73 0.11 -10.45
C PRO A 548 -5.97 1.36 -11.32
N SER A 549 -5.03 1.65 -12.22
CA SER A 549 -5.12 2.82 -13.11
C SER A 549 -6.03 2.48 -14.29
N MET A 550 -7.01 3.35 -14.59
CA MET A 550 -7.89 3.22 -15.76
C MET A 550 -7.75 4.46 -16.66
N ARG A 551 -7.81 4.25 -17.97
CA ARG A 551 -7.65 5.34 -18.96
C ARG A 551 -8.94 6.16 -19.05
N ARG A 552 -10.11 5.53 -18.91
CA ARG A 552 -11.38 6.23 -18.77
C ARG A 552 -11.67 6.44 -17.29
N LYS A 553 -11.56 7.69 -16.83
CA LYS A 553 -12.23 8.08 -15.58
C LYS A 553 -13.72 7.82 -15.78
N LYS A 554 -14.27 6.85 -15.03
CA LYS A 554 -15.72 6.67 -14.92
C LYS A 554 -16.30 8.06 -14.62
N ASN A 555 -17.21 8.57 -15.47
CA ASN A 555 -18.02 9.77 -15.22
C ASN A 555 -19.03 9.56 -14.07
N THR A 556 -18.76 8.60 -13.18
CA THR A 556 -19.38 8.54 -11.88
C THR A 556 -18.83 9.75 -11.13
N PRO A 557 -19.68 10.63 -10.56
CA PRO A 557 -19.16 11.63 -9.62
C PRO A 557 -18.31 10.84 -8.64
N ALA A 558 -17.06 11.26 -8.40
CA ALA A 558 -16.22 10.69 -7.37
C ALA A 558 -17.13 10.55 -6.15
N SER A 559 -17.59 9.32 -5.88
CA SER A 559 -18.55 9.09 -4.82
C SER A 559 -17.84 9.62 -3.61
N ASN A 560 -18.36 10.71 -3.03
CA ASN A 560 -17.68 11.44 -1.97
C ASN A 560 -16.87 10.46 -1.14
N GLU A 561 -15.54 10.58 -1.13
CA GLU A 561 -14.62 9.76 -0.31
C GLU A 561 -14.94 9.89 1.20
N SER A 562 -16.04 10.54 1.55
CA SER A 562 -16.67 10.67 2.85
C SER A 562 -17.69 9.57 3.18
N SER A 563 -17.71 8.42 2.50
CA SER A 563 -18.42 7.24 3.05
C SER A 563 -17.46 6.48 3.96
N ILE A 564 -17.65 6.61 5.28
CA ILE A 564 -16.94 5.85 6.30
C ILE A 564 -16.91 4.37 5.85
N PRO A 565 -15.73 3.72 5.80
CA PRO A 565 -15.63 2.33 5.39
C PRO A 565 -16.50 1.46 6.31
N LYS A 566 -17.45 0.74 5.73
CA LYS A 566 -18.35 -0.17 6.46
C LYS A 566 -17.69 -1.54 6.60
N VAL A 567 -17.93 -2.20 7.74
CA VAL A 567 -17.48 -3.58 7.94
C VAL A 567 -18.21 -4.45 6.93
N THR A 568 -17.45 -5.18 6.12
CA THR A 568 -17.98 -6.03 5.04
C THR A 568 -17.22 -7.34 5.02
N CYS A 569 -17.87 -8.43 4.65
CA CYS A 569 -17.21 -9.73 4.71
C CYS A 569 -16.02 -9.85 3.74
N VAL A 570 -14.96 -10.52 4.19
CA VAL A 570 -13.69 -10.72 3.46
C VAL A 570 -13.91 -11.24 2.05
N ALA A 571 -14.71 -12.30 1.88
CA ALA A 571 -14.93 -12.89 0.56
C ALA A 571 -15.60 -11.90 -0.43
N ALA A 572 -16.44 -11.00 0.07
CA ALA A 572 -17.06 -9.96 -0.76
C ALA A 572 -16.08 -8.82 -1.08
N GLN A 573 -15.22 -8.44 -0.14
CA GLN A 573 -14.13 -7.49 -0.40
C GLN A 573 -13.20 -8.01 -1.50
N VAL A 574 -12.81 -9.28 -1.42
CA VAL A 574 -11.98 -9.98 -2.42
C VAL A 574 -12.70 -10.02 -3.78
N ALA A 575 -13.98 -10.40 -3.81
CA ALA A 575 -14.76 -10.42 -5.05
C ALA A 575 -14.83 -9.04 -5.71
N SER A 576 -15.03 -7.99 -4.93
CA SER A 576 -15.04 -6.61 -5.41
C SER A 576 -13.67 -6.15 -5.90
N ALA A 577 -12.59 -6.41 -5.17
CA ALA A 577 -11.23 -6.03 -5.58
C ALA A 577 -10.81 -6.74 -6.88
N LEU A 578 -11.20 -8.01 -7.04
CA LEU A 578 -10.97 -8.75 -8.28
C LEU A 578 -11.87 -8.25 -9.42
N ASN A 579 -13.08 -7.72 -9.15
CA ASN A 579 -13.92 -7.13 -10.20
C ASN A 579 -13.25 -5.86 -10.74
N GLU A 580 -12.79 -4.98 -9.86
CA GLU A 580 -12.03 -3.78 -10.26
C GLU A 580 -10.76 -4.12 -11.04
N LEU A 581 -10.03 -5.15 -10.62
CA LEU A 581 -8.85 -5.61 -11.36
C LEU A 581 -9.24 -6.09 -12.77
N CYS A 582 -10.25 -6.97 -12.90
CA CYS A 582 -10.70 -7.45 -14.21
C CYS A 582 -11.23 -6.31 -15.10
N GLU A 583 -12.05 -5.40 -14.58
CA GLU A 583 -12.53 -4.21 -15.30
C GLU A 583 -11.36 -3.37 -15.84
N THR A 584 -10.29 -3.24 -15.05
CA THR A 584 -9.08 -2.52 -15.49
C THR A 584 -8.35 -3.28 -16.60
N LEU A 585 -8.23 -4.61 -16.48
CA LEU A 585 -7.57 -5.43 -17.48
C LEU A 585 -8.33 -5.46 -18.81
N GLU A 586 -9.67 -5.32 -18.79
CA GLU A 586 -10.50 -5.21 -20.00
C GLU A 586 -10.16 -3.97 -20.86
N GLU A 587 -9.66 -2.89 -20.26
CA GLU A 587 -9.23 -1.68 -21.00
C GLU A 587 -7.81 -1.81 -21.59
N THR A 588 -7.07 -2.85 -21.24
CA THR A 588 -5.68 -3.07 -21.67
C THR A 588 -5.57 -4.14 -22.76
N GLN A 589 -4.46 -4.16 -23.49
CA GLN A 589 -4.11 -5.30 -24.35
C GLN A 589 -3.43 -6.41 -23.52
N PRO A 590 -4.03 -7.60 -23.38
CA PRO A 590 -3.51 -8.67 -22.54
C PRO A 590 -2.46 -9.53 -23.26
N TRP A 591 -1.49 -10.01 -22.48
CA TRP A 591 -0.43 -10.96 -22.82
C TRP A 591 -0.40 -12.08 -21.78
N TYR A 592 -0.23 -13.32 -22.20
CA TYR A 592 -0.43 -14.50 -21.35
C TYR A 592 0.83 -15.30 -21.13
N VAL A 593 1.11 -15.66 -19.87
CA VAL A 593 2.21 -16.56 -19.51
C VAL A 593 1.71 -17.67 -18.60
N PHE A 594 1.67 -18.89 -19.14
CA PHE A 594 1.24 -20.10 -18.43
C PHE A 594 2.46 -20.80 -17.81
N CYS A 595 2.56 -20.75 -16.50
CA CYS A 595 3.65 -21.34 -15.72
C CYS A 595 3.27 -22.74 -15.25
N ILE A 596 4.03 -23.75 -15.68
CA ILE A 596 3.83 -25.17 -15.42
C ILE A 596 4.87 -25.70 -14.43
N ARG A 597 4.39 -26.45 -13.44
CA ARG A 597 5.21 -27.20 -12.50
C ARG A 597 5.59 -28.56 -13.09
N PRO A 598 6.89 -28.91 -13.23
CA PRO A 598 7.27 -30.18 -13.88
C PRO A 598 7.10 -31.42 -13.01
N ASN A 599 7.11 -31.30 -11.68
CA ASN A 599 7.01 -32.41 -10.73
C ASN A 599 6.58 -31.91 -9.34
N ASP A 600 6.06 -32.82 -8.49
CA ASP A 600 5.67 -32.48 -7.12
C ASP A 600 6.86 -32.38 -6.14
N THR A 601 7.98 -33.04 -6.46
CA THR A 601 9.20 -33.14 -5.63
C THR A 601 10.11 -31.90 -5.67
N GLN A 602 9.80 -30.94 -6.56
CA GLN A 602 10.61 -29.78 -6.94
C GLN A 602 12.08 -30.08 -7.27
N LEU A 603 12.35 -31.26 -7.81
CA LEU A 603 13.71 -31.61 -8.19
C LEU A 603 14.01 -31.15 -9.62
N PRO A 604 15.20 -30.59 -9.87
CA PRO A 604 15.62 -30.26 -11.22
C PRO A 604 15.79 -31.54 -12.05
N ASN A 605 15.62 -31.42 -13.36
CA ASN A 605 15.74 -32.52 -14.33
C ASN A 605 14.76 -33.70 -14.11
N GLN A 606 13.71 -33.53 -13.31
CA GLN A 606 12.60 -34.48 -13.19
C GLN A 606 11.36 -33.93 -13.89
N PHE A 607 10.69 -34.77 -14.67
CA PHE A 607 9.47 -34.41 -15.38
C PHE A 607 8.43 -35.50 -15.16
N ASP A 608 7.40 -35.18 -14.36
CA ASP A 608 6.27 -36.06 -14.15
C ASP A 608 5.19 -35.78 -15.20
N GLN A 609 5.06 -36.73 -16.12
CA GLN A 609 4.09 -36.64 -17.20
C GLN A 609 2.64 -36.51 -16.69
N ARG A 610 2.28 -37.12 -15.56
CA ARG A 610 0.91 -37.05 -15.03
C ARG A 610 0.60 -35.66 -14.50
N VAL A 611 1.52 -35.09 -13.72
CA VAL A 611 1.41 -33.74 -13.14
C VAL A 611 1.34 -32.69 -14.25
N VAL A 612 2.23 -32.77 -15.24
CA VAL A 612 2.23 -31.81 -16.36
C VAL A 612 0.99 -31.97 -17.23
N ASN A 613 0.59 -33.19 -17.58
CA ASN A 613 -0.60 -33.45 -18.39
C ASN A 613 -1.88 -32.93 -17.70
N SER A 614 -1.99 -33.08 -16.38
CA SER A 614 -3.12 -32.52 -15.63
C SER A 614 -3.18 -31.00 -15.77
N GLN A 615 -2.07 -30.30 -15.57
CA GLN A 615 -2.02 -28.83 -15.68
C GLN A 615 -2.31 -28.36 -17.11
N VAL A 616 -1.73 -29.01 -18.12
CA VAL A 616 -1.95 -28.69 -19.55
C VAL A 616 -3.43 -28.81 -19.92
N LYS A 617 -4.11 -29.85 -19.43
CA LYS A 617 -5.54 -30.06 -19.64
C LYS A 617 -6.39 -29.05 -18.85
N SER A 618 -6.08 -28.82 -17.58
CA SER A 618 -6.83 -27.88 -16.73
C SER A 618 -6.78 -26.46 -17.28
N PHE A 619 -5.64 -26.01 -17.80
CA PHE A 619 -5.54 -24.69 -18.44
C PHE A 619 -6.19 -24.62 -19.83
N GLY A 620 -6.56 -25.74 -20.45
CA GLY A 620 -7.05 -25.77 -21.83
C GLY A 620 -5.99 -25.33 -22.85
N LEU A 621 -4.70 -25.60 -22.60
CA LEU A 621 -3.62 -25.17 -23.49
C LEU A 621 -3.76 -25.71 -24.93
N PRO A 622 -4.20 -26.96 -25.18
CA PRO A 622 -4.43 -27.44 -26.54
C PRO A 622 -5.51 -26.65 -27.29
N GLU A 623 -6.60 -26.29 -26.62
CA GLU A 623 -7.70 -25.51 -27.17
C GLU A 623 -7.26 -24.07 -27.44
N ILE A 624 -6.53 -23.46 -26.47
CA ILE A 624 -5.92 -22.13 -26.63
C ILE A 624 -4.95 -22.13 -27.81
N ALA A 625 -4.08 -23.14 -27.93
CA ALA A 625 -3.12 -23.23 -29.03
C ALA A 625 -3.81 -23.35 -30.39
N LYS A 626 -4.92 -24.10 -30.49
CA LYS A 626 -5.73 -24.18 -31.72
C LYS A 626 -6.38 -22.84 -32.06
N ARG A 627 -6.95 -22.16 -31.05
CA ARG A 627 -7.60 -20.86 -31.22
C ARG A 627 -6.63 -19.75 -31.63
N LEU A 628 -5.40 -19.80 -31.13
CA LEU A 628 -4.34 -18.83 -31.41
C LEU A 628 -3.51 -19.16 -32.67
N GLN A 629 -3.91 -20.13 -33.50
CA GLN A 629 -3.23 -20.38 -34.78
C GLN A 629 -3.35 -19.19 -35.73
N VAL A 630 -4.49 -18.50 -35.70
CA VAL A 630 -4.76 -17.27 -36.45
C VAL A 630 -5.16 -16.20 -35.43
N GLU A 631 -4.28 -15.21 -35.24
CA GLU A 631 -4.52 -14.07 -34.36
C GLU A 631 -4.09 -12.80 -35.07
N TYR A 632 -5.05 -11.88 -35.23
CA TYR A 632 -4.77 -10.53 -35.68
C TYR A 632 -4.57 -9.66 -34.47
N VAL A 633 -3.36 -9.13 -34.26
CA VAL A 633 -3.03 -8.39 -33.03
C VAL A 633 -3.60 -6.98 -33.08
N VAL A 634 -3.54 -6.34 -34.26
CA VAL A 634 -3.96 -4.95 -34.48
C VAL A 634 -4.96 -4.87 -35.62
N SER A 635 -5.95 -3.98 -35.49
CA SER A 635 -6.88 -3.62 -36.55
C SER A 635 -6.88 -2.11 -36.78
N TYR A 636 -7.05 -1.69 -38.03
CA TYR A 636 -7.12 -0.30 -38.44
C TYR A 636 -8.31 -0.10 -39.36
N GLN A 637 -8.94 1.08 -39.32
CA GLN A 637 -9.84 1.46 -40.42
C GLN A 637 -9.05 1.53 -41.73
N HIS A 638 -9.68 1.22 -42.87
CA HIS A 638 -8.98 1.22 -44.16
C HIS A 638 -8.24 2.53 -44.44
N GLN A 639 -8.89 3.67 -44.16
CA GLN A 639 -8.27 4.98 -44.36
C GLN A 639 -7.13 5.23 -43.37
N GLU A 640 -7.32 4.90 -42.09
CA GLU A 640 -6.30 5.05 -41.04
C GLU A 640 -5.04 4.24 -41.36
N PHE A 641 -5.19 3.02 -41.88
CA PHE A 641 -4.08 2.18 -42.31
C PHE A 641 -3.28 2.84 -43.43
N ILE A 642 -3.98 3.33 -44.46
CA ILE A 642 -3.34 3.98 -45.62
C ILE A 642 -2.61 5.23 -45.17
N ASP A 643 -3.25 6.06 -44.34
CA ASP A 643 -2.67 7.32 -43.86
C ASP A 643 -1.45 7.07 -42.96
N ARG A 644 -1.50 6.06 -42.08
CA ARG A 644 -0.38 5.70 -41.19
C ARG A 644 0.85 5.22 -41.97
N TYR A 645 0.64 4.38 -42.98
CA TYR A 645 1.73 3.74 -43.73
C TYR A 645 1.98 4.40 -45.10
N ALA A 646 1.41 5.58 -45.37
CA ALA A 646 1.49 6.27 -46.66
C ALA A 646 2.93 6.33 -47.21
N THR A 647 3.89 6.70 -46.36
CA THR A 647 5.32 6.80 -46.72
C THR A 647 5.94 5.49 -47.23
N LEU A 648 5.48 4.34 -46.75
CA LEU A 648 5.91 3.02 -47.23
C LEU A 648 5.19 2.65 -48.54
N LEU A 649 3.94 3.07 -48.65
CA LEU A 649 3.01 2.69 -49.70
C LEU A 649 3.09 3.57 -50.96
N ASP A 650 3.70 4.75 -50.88
CA ASP A 650 3.86 5.70 -52.00
C ASP A 650 4.48 5.05 -53.24
N SER A 651 5.41 4.12 -53.04
CA SER A 651 6.10 3.39 -54.10
C SER A 651 5.20 2.37 -54.85
N MET A 652 4.04 2.02 -54.30
CA MET A 652 3.11 1.02 -54.86
C MET A 652 2.08 1.61 -55.81
N GLY A 653 2.03 2.95 -55.97
CA GLY A 653 1.11 3.60 -56.92
C GLY A 653 -0.37 3.42 -56.61
N LEU A 654 -0.74 3.49 -55.32
CA LEU A 654 -2.10 3.26 -54.82
C LEU A 654 -3.12 4.32 -55.23
N GLU A 655 -2.69 5.44 -55.84
CA GLU A 655 -3.56 6.51 -56.37
C GLU A 655 -4.52 6.03 -57.47
N ARG A 656 -4.25 4.87 -58.06
CA ARG A 656 -5.07 4.27 -59.13
C ARG A 656 -6.39 3.66 -58.66
N TYR A 657 -6.57 3.51 -57.35
CA TYR A 657 -7.77 2.93 -56.76
C TYR A 657 -8.57 4.04 -56.06
N GLU A 658 -9.87 4.13 -56.32
CA GLU A 658 -10.73 5.14 -55.68
C GLU A 658 -11.17 4.72 -54.27
N ASP A 659 -11.39 3.42 -54.04
CA ASP A 659 -11.87 2.87 -52.76
C ASP A 659 -10.71 2.51 -51.81
N SER A 660 -10.81 2.93 -50.55
CA SER A 660 -9.83 2.64 -49.49
C SER A 660 -9.72 1.13 -49.22
N ARG A 661 -10.80 0.36 -49.41
CA ARG A 661 -10.73 -1.11 -49.33
C ARG A 661 -9.88 -1.70 -50.46
N ALA A 662 -10.12 -1.28 -51.71
CA ALA A 662 -9.37 -1.73 -52.88
C ALA A 662 -7.87 -1.39 -52.78
N LYS A 663 -7.53 -0.25 -52.16
CA LYS A 663 -6.15 0.10 -51.82
C LYS A 663 -5.53 -0.90 -50.84
N CYS A 664 -6.24 -1.27 -49.76
CA CYS A 664 -5.76 -2.28 -48.82
C CYS A 664 -5.55 -3.66 -49.48
N GLU A 665 -6.42 -4.05 -50.40
CA GLU A 665 -6.29 -5.31 -51.17
C GLU A 665 -5.07 -5.30 -52.10
N ALA A 666 -4.78 -4.16 -52.74
CA ALA A 666 -3.58 -3.99 -53.55
C ALA A 666 -2.31 -4.07 -52.71
N VAL A 667 -2.32 -3.50 -51.50
CA VAL A 667 -1.21 -3.58 -50.53
C VAL A 667 -0.95 -5.03 -50.11
N GLY A 668 -2.00 -5.77 -49.73
CA GLY A 668 -1.87 -7.18 -49.36
C GLY A 668 -1.24 -8.03 -50.46
N LYS A 669 -1.66 -7.82 -51.72
CA LYS A 669 -1.06 -8.48 -52.89
C LYS A 669 0.39 -8.05 -53.14
N GLY A 670 0.70 -6.77 -52.94
CA GLY A 670 2.06 -6.24 -53.12
C GLY A 670 3.07 -6.82 -52.13
N PHE A 671 2.66 -7.03 -50.88
CA PHE A 671 3.50 -7.66 -49.85
C PHE A 671 3.43 -9.19 -49.87
N GLY A 672 2.48 -9.79 -50.60
CA GLY A 672 2.28 -11.23 -50.67
C GLY A 672 1.69 -11.82 -49.39
N TRP A 673 0.82 -11.08 -48.70
CA TRP A 673 0.16 -11.56 -47.48
C TRP A 673 -0.91 -12.61 -47.81
N ASP A 674 -0.93 -13.66 -46.99
CA ASP A 674 -2.00 -14.64 -46.93
C ASP A 674 -3.01 -14.30 -45.81
N ASP A 675 -4.04 -15.13 -45.66
CA ASP A 675 -5.05 -14.98 -44.62
C ASP A 675 -4.47 -15.09 -43.19
N ALA A 676 -3.28 -15.68 -43.03
CA ALA A 676 -2.60 -15.73 -41.73
C ALA A 676 -1.83 -14.44 -41.42
N ASP A 677 -1.38 -13.73 -42.45
CA ASP A 677 -0.63 -12.48 -42.35
C ASP A 677 -1.54 -11.26 -42.21
N ALA A 678 -2.63 -11.18 -42.99
CA ALA A 678 -3.61 -10.09 -42.94
C ALA A 678 -4.96 -10.47 -43.55
N VAL A 679 -6.05 -9.94 -42.98
CA VAL A 679 -7.41 -10.07 -43.54
C VAL A 679 -8.08 -8.71 -43.66
N ILE A 680 -8.78 -8.51 -44.77
CA ILE A 680 -9.47 -7.27 -45.11
C ILE A 680 -10.97 -7.49 -44.90
N GLY A 681 -11.49 -6.87 -43.85
CA GLY A 681 -12.90 -6.87 -43.50
C GLY A 681 -13.74 -5.95 -44.37
N GLN A 682 -14.94 -5.62 -43.88
CA GLN A 682 -15.83 -4.66 -44.52
C GLN A 682 -15.33 -3.23 -44.35
N ASN A 683 -14.87 -2.86 -43.14
CA ASN A 683 -14.45 -1.50 -42.81
C ASN A 683 -12.99 -1.41 -42.31
N LYS A 684 -12.41 -2.54 -41.89
CA LYS A 684 -11.10 -2.60 -41.26
C LYS A 684 -10.17 -3.60 -41.91
N ILE A 685 -8.88 -3.32 -41.84
CA ILE A 685 -7.82 -4.29 -42.10
C ILE A 685 -7.28 -4.83 -40.77
N TYR A 686 -7.09 -6.14 -40.72
CA TYR A 686 -6.60 -6.89 -39.57
C TYR A 686 -5.24 -7.45 -39.90
N LEU A 687 -4.25 -7.21 -39.04
CA LEU A 687 -2.87 -7.60 -39.27
C LEU A 687 -2.41 -8.58 -38.20
N SER A 688 -1.71 -9.63 -38.62
CA SER A 688 -0.95 -10.48 -37.72
C SER A 688 0.20 -9.71 -37.07
N GLU A 689 0.71 -10.22 -35.95
CA GLU A 689 1.90 -9.64 -35.30
C GLU A 689 3.08 -9.54 -36.28
N ARG A 690 3.28 -10.55 -37.13
CA ARG A 690 4.42 -10.62 -38.04
C ARG A 690 4.37 -9.50 -39.08
N SER A 691 3.21 -9.34 -39.73
CA SER A 691 2.98 -8.30 -40.74
C SER A 691 3.04 -6.92 -40.12
N TRP A 692 2.37 -6.73 -38.99
CA TRP A 692 2.39 -5.47 -38.25
C TRP A 692 3.80 -5.07 -37.79
N ARG A 693 4.55 -6.01 -37.20
CA ARG A 693 5.93 -5.79 -36.74
C ARG A 693 6.85 -5.39 -37.89
N LYS A 694 6.70 -6.00 -39.07
CA LYS A 694 7.48 -5.67 -40.26
C LYS A 694 7.22 -4.23 -40.71
N LEU A 695 5.95 -3.83 -40.84
CA LEU A 695 5.59 -2.46 -41.22
C LEU A 695 6.09 -1.43 -40.20
N GLU A 696 5.96 -1.72 -38.91
CA GLU A 696 6.45 -0.83 -37.85
C GLU A 696 7.97 -0.74 -37.81
N ASP A 697 8.70 -1.83 -38.06
CA ASP A 697 10.16 -1.80 -38.16
C ASP A 697 10.63 -1.02 -39.39
N ASP A 698 9.93 -1.14 -40.52
CA ASP A 698 10.20 -0.34 -41.71
C ASP A 698 9.97 1.16 -41.42
N LEU A 699 8.86 1.53 -40.79
CA LEU A 699 8.62 2.92 -40.33
C LEU A 699 9.72 3.42 -39.36
N ARG A 700 10.12 2.59 -38.40
CA ARG A 700 11.19 2.92 -37.44
C ARG A 700 12.53 3.16 -38.12
N SER A 701 12.84 2.41 -39.17
CA SER A 701 14.06 2.58 -39.94
C SER A 701 14.08 3.93 -40.67
N MET A 702 12.95 4.32 -41.26
CA MET A 702 12.79 5.62 -41.92
C MET A 702 12.87 6.79 -40.92
N ASP A 703 12.21 6.68 -39.76
CA ASP A 703 12.31 7.68 -38.68
C ASP A 703 13.77 7.91 -38.27
N SER A 704 14.55 6.83 -38.17
CA SER A 704 15.98 6.88 -37.81
C SER A 704 16.82 7.54 -38.92
N ASP A 705 16.57 7.18 -40.18
CA ASP A 705 17.27 7.75 -41.33
C ASP A 705 16.95 9.24 -41.54
N ASP A 706 15.71 9.65 -41.32
CA ASP A 706 15.30 11.05 -41.39
C ASP A 706 15.90 11.88 -40.26
N LYS A 707 16.03 11.31 -39.05
CA LYS A 707 16.79 11.93 -37.96
C LYS A 707 18.26 12.09 -38.30
N ARG A 708 18.89 11.05 -38.86
CA ARG A 708 20.28 11.10 -39.32
C ARG A 708 20.48 12.17 -40.40
N ARG A 709 19.60 12.24 -41.40
CA ARG A 709 19.62 13.27 -42.46
C ARG A 709 19.42 14.69 -41.90
N LYS A 710 18.55 14.87 -40.89
CA LYS A 710 18.37 16.15 -40.19
C LYS A 710 19.62 16.55 -39.39
N LYS A 711 20.31 15.60 -38.75
CA LYS A 711 21.59 15.84 -38.05
C LYS A 711 22.73 16.17 -39.01
N GLU A 712 22.84 15.46 -40.14
CA GLU A 712 23.80 15.75 -41.21
C GLU A 712 23.55 17.12 -41.87
N LYS A 713 22.28 17.52 -42.06
CA LYS A 713 21.93 18.87 -42.52
C LYS A 713 22.25 19.96 -41.49
N LYS A 714 22.03 19.74 -40.20
CA LYS A 714 22.41 20.70 -39.14
C LYS A 714 23.91 20.89 -39.03
N THR A 715 24.70 19.83 -39.21
CA THR A 715 26.17 19.91 -39.21
C THR A 715 26.71 20.56 -40.49
N ALA A 716 26.04 20.40 -41.63
CA ALA A 716 26.42 21.03 -42.89
C ALA A 716 26.05 22.53 -43.00
N VAL A 717 25.10 23.04 -42.19
CA VAL A 717 24.58 24.42 -42.26
C VAL A 717 25.28 25.37 -41.28
N THR A 718 26.35 24.95 -40.59
CA THR A 718 27.20 25.87 -39.82
C THR A 718 28.35 26.34 -40.73
N PRO A 719 28.37 27.58 -41.25
CA PRO A 719 29.54 28.09 -41.94
C PRO A 719 30.62 28.31 -40.88
N SER A 720 31.76 27.65 -41.05
CA SER A 720 32.99 27.89 -40.31
C SER A 720 33.38 29.36 -40.44
N ASN A 721 33.07 30.14 -39.40
CA ASN A 721 33.50 31.53 -39.25
C ASN A 721 34.80 31.53 -38.44
N ASP A 722 35.87 31.04 -39.05
CA ASP A 722 37.24 31.15 -38.52
C ASP A 722 37.94 32.36 -39.15
N TYR A 723 37.79 33.51 -38.50
CA TYR A 723 38.76 34.61 -38.58
C TYR A 723 39.02 35.13 -37.17
N ALA A 724 40.04 34.57 -36.52
CA ALA A 724 41.05 35.27 -35.73
C ALA A 724 41.82 34.27 -34.84
N ARG A 725 42.88 33.66 -35.39
CA ARG A 725 44.02 33.24 -34.56
C ARG A 725 45.31 33.50 -35.33
N SER A 726 45.97 34.58 -34.94
CA SER A 726 47.33 34.93 -35.35
C SER A 726 48.34 34.03 -34.63
N GLU A 727 49.32 33.57 -35.41
CA GLU A 727 50.71 33.25 -35.05
C GLU A 727 50.88 32.10 -34.03
N ASP A 728 51.50 30.96 -34.37
CA ASP A 728 52.84 30.83 -34.92
C ASP A 728 53.04 29.63 -35.88
N GLN A 729 53.80 29.96 -36.93
CA GLN A 729 54.63 29.25 -37.90
C GLN A 729 54.92 27.74 -37.67
N LEU A 730 54.58 26.86 -38.64
CA LEU A 730 55.42 26.30 -39.73
C LEU A 730 56.57 25.39 -39.23
N TYR A 731 56.66 24.12 -39.59
CA TYR A 731 56.95 23.62 -40.95
C TYR A 731 56.38 22.21 -41.23
N GLN A 732 55.99 22.02 -42.50
CA GLN A 732 55.67 20.75 -43.16
C GLN A 732 56.92 19.88 -43.36
N THR A 733 56.77 18.55 -43.41
CA THR A 733 57.13 17.76 -44.61
C THR A 733 56.63 16.31 -44.54
N GLN A 734 56.49 15.77 -45.74
CA GLN A 734 55.78 14.57 -46.16
C GLN A 734 56.57 13.26 -46.04
N HIS A 735 55.79 12.17 -46.03
CA HIS A 735 56.01 10.85 -46.64
C HIS A 735 57.25 9.98 -46.29
N SER A 736 56.90 8.83 -45.70
CA SER A 736 57.18 7.46 -46.17
C SER A 736 58.60 6.87 -46.14
N SER A 737 58.64 5.67 -45.53
CA SER A 737 59.35 4.44 -45.92
C SER A 737 60.68 4.06 -45.25
N ASN A 738 60.66 2.78 -44.84
CA ASN A 738 61.72 1.77 -44.76
C ASN A 738 62.58 1.57 -43.50
N GLN A 739 62.42 0.34 -42.98
CA GLN A 739 63.44 -0.68 -42.66
C GLN A 739 64.42 -0.54 -41.47
N ASP A 740 64.36 -1.60 -40.66
CA ASP A 740 65.46 -2.44 -40.14
C ASP A 740 66.30 -2.04 -38.91
N LEU A 741 66.14 -2.91 -37.89
CA LEU A 741 67.16 -3.73 -37.20
C LEU A 741 68.01 -3.19 -36.03
N LEU A 742 68.12 -4.09 -35.01
CA LEU A 742 69.16 -4.27 -33.97
C LEU A 742 69.27 -3.18 -32.85
N GLU A 743 69.58 -3.42 -31.57
CA GLU A 743 69.95 -4.59 -30.74
C GLU A 743 69.87 -4.18 -29.24
N LYS A 744 69.65 -5.13 -28.32
CA LYS A 744 69.81 -5.02 -26.84
C LYS A 744 71.33 -5.12 -26.47
N PRO A 745 71.86 -4.91 -25.21
CA PRO A 745 71.30 -5.44 -23.94
C PRO A 745 71.72 -4.86 -22.53
N ARG A 746 70.95 -5.30 -21.50
CA ARG A 746 71.31 -5.84 -20.14
C ARG A 746 71.73 -4.97 -18.92
N ARG A 747 70.94 -5.10 -17.82
CA ARG A 747 71.24 -5.61 -16.42
C ARG A 747 70.31 -4.88 -15.40
N ALA A 748 69.82 -5.39 -14.27
CA ALA A 748 69.58 -6.70 -13.62
C ALA A 748 68.64 -6.43 -12.38
N SER A 749 67.78 -7.39 -12.01
CA SER A 749 66.73 -7.35 -10.93
C SER A 749 67.31 -7.70 -9.51
N PRO A 750 66.59 -7.81 -8.34
CA PRO A 750 65.18 -8.21 -8.10
C PRO A 750 64.49 -7.59 -6.80
N PRO A 751 63.45 -8.17 -6.15
CA PRO A 751 62.01 -7.96 -6.43
C PRO A 751 61.18 -7.49 -5.20
N ARG A 752 59.95 -6.99 -5.42
CA ARG A 752 58.82 -7.07 -4.44
C ARG A 752 57.46 -6.87 -5.13
N ASN A 753 56.51 -7.72 -4.74
CA ASN A 753 55.13 -7.86 -5.23
C ASN A 753 54.24 -6.66 -4.87
N PHE A 754 53.37 -6.19 -5.79
CA PHE A 754 51.88 -6.17 -5.70
C PHE A 754 51.27 -5.31 -6.84
N ASP A 755 50.14 -5.79 -7.35
CA ASP A 755 49.03 -5.12 -8.05
C ASP A 755 49.16 -4.41 -9.42
N GLN A 756 48.53 -5.09 -10.39
CA GLN A 756 47.56 -4.60 -11.40
C GLN A 756 47.47 -3.10 -11.67
N ARG A 757 47.89 -2.69 -12.88
CA ARG A 757 47.12 -1.76 -13.74
C ARG A 757 47.55 -1.81 -15.21
N SER A 758 46.54 -2.03 -16.04
CA SER A 758 46.24 -1.43 -17.36
C SER A 758 47.39 -1.12 -18.33
N PHE A 759 47.35 -1.77 -19.49
CA PHE A 759 47.68 -1.14 -20.77
C PHE A 759 46.60 -1.41 -21.81
N HIS A 760 46.15 -0.32 -22.42
CA HIS A 760 45.39 -0.27 -23.66
C HIS A 760 46.24 -0.70 -24.86
N SER A 761 45.67 -1.54 -25.70
CA SER A 761 45.77 -1.58 -27.17
C SER A 761 44.53 -2.37 -27.59
N GLY A 762 43.55 -1.86 -28.33
CA GLY A 762 43.66 -1.11 -29.57
C GLY A 762 43.07 -2.02 -30.64
N ASP A 763 41.74 -1.98 -30.80
CA ASP A 763 41.07 -2.31 -32.05
C ASP A 763 39.69 -1.64 -32.07
N ASP A 764 39.54 -0.75 -33.05
CA ASP A 764 38.44 0.18 -33.23
C ASP A 764 37.24 -0.50 -33.91
N ASN A 765 36.07 -0.39 -33.28
CA ASN A 765 34.78 -0.34 -33.96
C ASN A 765 33.77 0.33 -33.03
N ARG A 766 33.80 1.67 -33.00
CA ARG A 766 32.81 2.50 -32.29
C ARG A 766 31.68 2.89 -33.23
N SER A 767 30.51 2.28 -33.04
CA SER A 767 29.22 2.82 -33.50
C SER A 767 28.77 3.94 -32.55
N ASN A 768 28.49 5.10 -33.14
CA ASN A 768 28.29 6.36 -32.44
C ASN A 768 26.86 6.52 -31.90
N LEU A 769 26.79 7.16 -30.73
CA LEU A 769 25.62 7.39 -29.88
C LEU A 769 24.69 8.51 -30.37
N SER A 770 23.43 8.36 -29.97
CA SER A 770 22.30 9.30 -30.12
C SER A 770 22.45 10.51 -29.20
N GLU A 771 22.14 11.68 -29.76
CA GLU A 771 22.12 13.00 -29.14
C GLU A 771 20.83 13.65 -29.66
N ASP A 772 19.77 13.62 -28.85
CA ASP A 772 18.44 14.18 -29.14
C ASP A 772 17.91 14.84 -27.86
N ASP A 773 18.64 15.85 -27.38
CA ASP A 773 18.08 16.95 -26.59
C ASP A 773 18.35 18.21 -27.40
N TYR A 774 17.31 18.89 -27.93
CA TYR A 774 17.23 20.36 -28.06
C TYR A 774 15.95 20.79 -28.82
N TYR A 775 15.33 21.85 -28.27
CA TYR A 775 14.05 22.53 -28.60
C TYR A 775 12.81 21.83 -27.99
N GLN A 776 12.16 22.32 -26.94
CA GLN A 776 11.84 23.72 -26.61
C GLN A 776 11.54 23.85 -25.10
N ASP A 777 12.36 24.59 -24.35
CA ASP A 777 11.93 25.33 -23.15
C ASP A 777 12.88 26.53 -22.95
N GLU A 778 12.63 27.61 -23.70
CA GLU A 778 13.27 28.89 -23.42
C GLU A 778 12.45 29.60 -22.35
N THR A 779 12.86 29.45 -21.10
CA THR A 779 12.94 30.52 -20.09
C THR A 779 13.49 29.93 -18.79
N TYR A 780 14.82 29.92 -18.64
CA TYR A 780 15.56 30.35 -17.44
C TYR A 780 17.04 30.05 -17.64
N SER A 781 17.84 31.11 -17.65
CA SER A 781 19.30 31.07 -17.71
C SER A 781 19.91 31.14 -16.31
N THR A 782 20.97 30.34 -16.11
CA THR A 782 22.11 30.51 -15.18
C THR A 782 21.83 30.50 -13.67
N TYR A 783 22.31 29.46 -12.98
CA TYR A 783 23.61 29.50 -12.26
C TYR A 783 24.13 28.06 -12.05
N ASP A 784 25.43 27.89 -12.25
CA ASP A 784 26.21 26.67 -11.99
C ASP A 784 26.07 26.21 -10.52
N ASP A 785 26.12 24.89 -10.29
CA ASP A 785 27.14 24.36 -9.38
C ASP A 785 27.40 22.86 -9.58
N ASN A 786 28.65 22.60 -9.96
CA ASN A 786 29.32 21.31 -9.88
C ASN A 786 29.94 21.20 -8.48
N THR A 787 29.56 20.20 -7.70
CA THR A 787 30.52 19.53 -6.80
C THR A 787 30.08 18.10 -6.55
N SER A 788 30.80 17.19 -7.22
CA SER A 788 30.82 15.77 -6.95
C SER A 788 31.66 15.49 -5.70
N THR A 789 31.02 15.06 -4.61
CA THR A 789 31.74 14.42 -3.48
C THR A 789 31.44 12.94 -3.52
N TYR A 790 32.15 12.22 -4.41
CA TYR A 790 32.21 10.77 -4.40
C TYR A 790 33.55 10.38 -3.77
N GLY A 791 33.50 9.86 -2.54
CA GLY A 791 34.61 9.14 -1.91
C GLY A 791 35.13 9.75 -0.62
N SER A 792 34.55 9.34 0.51
CA SER A 792 35.28 8.73 1.65
C SER A 792 34.36 8.65 2.88
N GLU A 793 33.38 7.74 2.88
CA GLU A 793 32.85 7.20 4.13
C GLU A 793 32.81 5.68 4.01
N VAL A 794 34.00 5.11 4.13
CA VAL A 794 34.16 3.70 4.48
C VAL A 794 33.66 3.55 5.93
N TYR A 795 32.57 2.82 6.10
CA TYR A 795 32.16 2.16 7.34
C TYR A 795 32.00 3.05 8.59
N ALA A 796 30.79 3.59 8.80
CA ALA A 796 30.30 3.87 10.15
C ALA A 796 29.38 2.71 10.57
N PRO A 797 29.67 1.97 11.66
CA PRO A 797 28.77 0.93 12.17
C PRO A 797 27.45 1.56 12.64
N SER A 798 26.43 0.72 12.77
CA SER A 798 25.01 0.98 13.10
C SER A 798 24.67 1.83 14.34
N ARG A 799 25.63 2.57 14.91
CA ARG A 799 25.53 3.35 16.15
C ARG A 799 24.40 4.37 16.22
N ASN A 800 23.85 4.83 15.10
CA ASN A 800 23.02 6.06 15.10
C ASN A 800 21.52 5.86 14.80
N MET A 801 20.97 4.63 14.69
CA MET A 801 19.51 4.49 14.45
C MET A 801 18.64 4.65 15.71
N PHE A 802 19.15 4.32 16.90
CA PHE A 802 18.35 4.33 18.15
C PHE A 802 18.72 5.48 19.12
N MET A 803 19.96 5.99 19.09
CA MET A 803 20.35 7.15 19.92
C MET A 803 19.56 8.44 19.61
N GLU A 804 19.14 8.63 18.35
CA GLU A 804 18.34 9.78 17.93
C GLU A 804 16.92 9.79 18.55
N MET A 805 16.45 8.63 19.01
CA MET A 805 15.14 8.47 19.65
C MET A 805 15.16 8.85 21.13
N GLU A 806 16.29 8.64 21.83
CA GLU A 806 16.49 9.00 23.24
C GLU A 806 16.77 10.50 23.44
N MET A 807 17.38 11.17 22.45
CA MET A 807 17.83 12.55 22.57
C MET A 807 16.73 13.61 22.65
N LYS A 808 15.44 13.23 22.56
CA LYS A 808 14.31 14.17 22.61
C LYS A 808 13.92 14.63 24.04
N LYS A 809 14.64 14.21 25.07
CA LYS A 809 14.45 14.67 26.46
C LYS A 809 15.41 15.77 26.92
N MET A 810 16.34 16.23 26.07
CA MET A 810 17.21 17.36 26.41
C MET A 810 17.41 18.29 25.20
N LEU A 811 17.02 19.56 25.36
CA LEU A 811 17.48 20.72 24.58
C LEU A 811 18.31 21.59 25.54
N PRO A 812 19.18 22.54 25.09
CA PRO A 812 19.57 22.95 23.72
C PRO A 812 21.14 22.96 23.56
N ASP A 813 21.83 23.33 22.46
CA ASP A 813 21.86 24.58 21.68
C ASP A 813 22.51 24.42 20.28
N GLU A 814 22.37 25.50 19.51
CA GLU A 814 22.57 25.83 18.08
C GLU A 814 23.87 25.38 17.36
N GLU A 815 23.72 24.89 16.12
CA GLU A 815 24.70 25.08 15.03
C GLU A 815 23.99 25.63 13.78
N GLU A 816 24.62 26.63 13.17
CA GLU A 816 24.13 27.47 12.08
C GLU A 816 23.93 26.69 10.78
N ILE A 817 22.74 26.80 10.17
CA ILE A 817 22.44 26.29 8.83
C ILE A 817 22.50 27.46 7.84
N GLU A 818 23.39 27.37 6.86
CA GLU A 818 23.41 28.26 5.69
C GLU A 818 22.15 28.00 4.81
N GLU A 819 21.31 29.02 4.67
CA GLU A 819 20.04 28.96 3.93
C GLU A 819 20.23 29.25 2.43
N VAL A 820 19.87 28.27 1.59
CA VAL A 820 19.66 28.39 0.14
C VAL A 820 18.43 29.30 -0.14
N PRO A 821 18.44 30.19 -1.16
CA PRO A 821 17.29 31.05 -1.44
C PRO A 821 16.09 30.25 -1.99
N GLU A 822 14.95 30.28 -1.30
CA GLU A 822 13.69 29.69 -1.79
C GLU A 822 13.10 30.49 -2.97
N GLU A 823 12.74 29.80 -4.06
CA GLU A 823 11.91 30.33 -5.14
C GLU A 823 10.47 30.67 -4.65
N PRO A 824 9.79 31.68 -5.24
CA PRO A 824 8.51 32.17 -4.73
C PRO A 824 7.37 31.16 -4.91
N ARG A 825 6.93 30.55 -3.80
CA ARG A 825 5.75 29.67 -3.72
C ARG A 825 4.46 30.41 -4.12
N VAL A 826 3.61 29.75 -4.92
CA VAL A 826 2.25 30.22 -5.24
C VAL A 826 1.43 30.34 -3.95
N THR A 827 1.07 31.56 -3.56
CA THR A 827 0.42 31.83 -2.27
C THR A 827 -1.03 31.34 -2.25
N THR A 828 -1.36 30.45 -1.31
CA THR A 828 -2.74 30.01 -1.05
C THR A 828 -3.62 31.19 -0.57
N PRO A 829 -4.94 31.17 -0.82
CA PRO A 829 -5.85 32.23 -0.36
C PRO A 829 -5.87 32.37 1.18
N ALA A 830 -5.62 31.28 1.92
CA ALA A 830 -5.45 31.31 3.37
C ALA A 830 -4.20 32.11 3.78
N ARG A 831 -3.08 31.95 3.06
CA ARG A 831 -1.85 32.72 3.31
C ARG A 831 -2.06 34.22 3.09
N LYS A 832 -2.83 34.62 2.08
CA LYS A 832 -3.15 36.05 1.84
C LYS A 832 -3.95 36.66 3.00
N LYS A 833 -4.94 35.93 3.53
CA LYS A 833 -5.73 36.37 4.70
C LYS A 833 -4.88 36.45 5.97
N TRP A 834 -4.01 35.47 6.20
CA TRP A 834 -3.09 35.47 7.34
C TRP A 834 -2.10 36.64 7.26
N VAL A 835 -1.47 36.85 6.10
CA VAL A 835 -0.55 37.98 5.90
C VAL A 835 -1.28 39.30 6.12
N PHE A 836 -2.51 39.47 5.63
CA PHE A 836 -3.32 40.66 5.93
C PHE A 836 -3.55 40.87 7.43
N LEU A 837 -3.94 39.81 8.16
CA LEU A 837 -4.14 39.87 9.61
C LEU A 837 -2.84 40.21 10.38
N THR A 838 -1.70 39.65 9.96
CA THR A 838 -0.41 39.93 10.58
C THR A 838 0.02 41.38 10.37
N TRP A 839 -0.27 41.95 9.21
CA TRP A 839 -0.05 43.37 8.92
C TRP A 839 -0.99 44.28 9.73
N LEU A 840 -2.24 43.87 9.92
CA LEU A 840 -3.20 44.58 10.78
C LEU A 840 -2.72 44.63 12.25
N LEU A 841 -2.27 43.49 12.80
CA LEU A 841 -1.81 43.40 14.20
C LEU A 841 -0.46 44.09 14.45
N THR A 842 0.39 44.19 13.42
CA THR A 842 1.73 44.80 13.51
C THR A 842 1.85 46.15 12.79
N TRP A 843 0.72 46.80 12.50
CA TRP A 843 0.65 48.02 11.67
C TRP A 843 1.46 49.20 12.24
N TRP A 844 1.58 49.28 13.56
CA TRP A 844 2.27 50.32 14.31
C TRP A 844 3.81 50.19 14.29
N ILE A 845 4.34 49.14 13.66
CA ILE A 845 5.79 48.92 13.50
C ILE A 845 6.16 49.08 12.02
N PRO A 846 6.74 50.22 11.61
CA PRO A 846 7.16 50.43 10.23
C PRO A 846 8.31 49.50 9.82
N SER A 847 8.31 49.06 8.56
CA SER A 847 9.35 48.15 8.04
C SER A 847 10.76 48.75 7.98
N CYS A 848 10.90 50.09 8.08
CA CYS A 848 12.18 50.78 8.20
C CYS A 848 12.81 50.57 9.59
N PHE A 849 12.01 50.52 10.66
CA PHE A 849 12.48 50.25 12.01
C PHE A 849 13.08 48.84 12.14
N LEU A 850 12.39 47.85 11.56
CA LEU A 850 12.89 46.46 11.50
C LEU A 850 14.17 46.33 10.68
N SER A 851 14.33 47.16 9.62
CA SER A 851 15.54 47.18 8.82
C SER A 851 16.74 47.81 9.55
N CYS A 852 16.49 48.76 10.47
CA CYS A 852 17.54 49.37 11.30
C CYS A 852 17.97 48.44 12.45
N CYS A 853 17.10 47.56 12.93
CA CYS A 853 17.39 46.57 13.98
C CYS A 853 18.02 45.26 13.46
N GLY A 854 18.78 45.29 12.36
CA GLY A 854 19.54 44.13 11.87
C GLY A 854 18.81 43.17 10.92
N MET A 855 17.50 43.31 10.70
CA MET A 855 16.73 42.45 9.78
C MET A 855 16.65 43.04 8.36
N LYS A 856 17.73 42.90 7.58
CA LYS A 856 17.82 43.46 6.22
C LYS A 856 16.93 42.74 5.19
N ARG A 857 16.74 41.42 5.32
CA ARG A 857 15.94 40.60 4.38
C ARG A 857 14.42 40.79 4.55
N LYS A 858 13.62 40.60 3.49
CA LYS A 858 12.16 40.88 3.48
C LYS A 858 11.32 39.73 4.08
N ASP A 859 11.71 38.50 3.80
CA ASP A 859 11.25 37.24 4.38
C ASP A 859 11.42 37.20 5.92
N VAL A 860 12.60 37.54 6.43
CA VAL A 860 12.89 37.58 7.88
C VAL A 860 11.99 38.58 8.60
N ARG A 861 11.73 39.75 7.98
CA ARG A 861 10.80 40.75 8.52
C ARG A 861 9.35 40.25 8.53
N MET A 862 8.94 39.45 7.54
CA MET A 862 7.60 38.87 7.49
C MET A 862 7.46 37.76 8.54
N ALA A 863 8.44 36.88 8.68
CA ALA A 863 8.47 35.85 9.72
C ALA A 863 8.44 36.46 11.13
N TRP A 864 9.18 37.55 11.36
CA TRP A 864 9.14 38.29 12.61
C TRP A 864 7.75 38.85 12.92
N ARG A 865 7.10 39.48 11.94
CA ARG A 865 5.72 40.01 12.10
C ARG A 865 4.72 38.89 12.40
N GLU A 866 4.87 37.73 11.79
CA GLU A 866 4.01 36.57 12.04
C GLU A 866 4.18 36.03 13.47
N LYS A 867 5.41 35.95 13.97
CA LYS A 867 5.68 35.55 15.37
C LYS A 867 5.09 36.55 16.37
N VAL A 868 5.25 37.85 16.13
CA VAL A 868 4.69 38.90 17.01
C VAL A 868 3.16 38.88 17.00
N ALA A 869 2.54 38.70 15.83
CA ALA A 869 1.09 38.57 15.73
C ALA A 869 0.56 37.37 16.53
N LEU A 870 1.25 36.23 16.50
CA LEU A 870 0.91 35.07 17.32
C LEU A 870 1.02 35.36 18.83
N CYS A 871 2.09 36.04 19.27
CA CYS A 871 2.22 36.44 20.67
C CYS A 871 1.09 37.37 21.14
N ILE A 872 0.66 38.32 20.30
CA ILE A 872 -0.46 39.21 20.61
C ILE A 872 -1.78 38.42 20.74
N ILE A 873 -2.03 37.47 19.84
CA ILE A 873 -3.22 36.62 19.88
C ILE A 873 -3.24 35.75 21.13
N ILE A 874 -2.10 35.12 21.47
CA ILE A 874 -1.99 34.27 22.66
C ILE A 874 -2.25 35.10 23.93
N LEU A 875 -1.64 36.29 24.04
CA LEU A 875 -1.84 37.17 25.19
C LEU A 875 -3.31 37.59 25.34
N PHE A 876 -3.97 37.93 24.23
CA PHE A 876 -5.39 38.26 24.22
C PHE A 876 -6.24 37.08 24.70
N LEU A 877 -5.99 35.87 24.20
CA LEU A 877 -6.69 34.66 24.63
C LEU A 877 -6.46 34.35 26.12
N SER A 878 -5.23 34.51 26.61
CA SER A 878 -4.93 34.37 28.04
C SER A 878 -5.68 35.40 28.90
N CYS A 879 -5.76 36.66 28.46
CA CYS A 879 -6.54 37.69 29.14
C CYS A 879 -8.04 37.36 29.17
N VAL A 880 -8.60 36.82 28.09
CA VAL A 880 -10.00 36.38 28.04
C VAL A 880 -10.25 35.24 29.03
N VAL A 881 -9.35 34.26 29.11
CA VAL A 881 -9.47 33.16 30.09
C VAL A 881 -9.43 33.69 31.53
N ILE A 882 -8.51 34.60 31.84
CA ILE A 882 -8.45 35.24 33.17
C ILE A 882 -9.73 36.02 33.47
N PHE A 883 -10.29 36.73 32.49
CA PHE A 883 -11.55 37.45 32.65
C PHE A 883 -12.71 36.51 32.98
N VAL A 884 -12.82 35.38 32.26
CA VAL A 884 -13.86 34.38 32.51
C VAL A 884 -13.73 33.74 33.89
N LEU A 885 -12.50 33.43 34.32
CA LEU A 885 -12.27 32.76 35.60
C LEU A 885 -12.41 33.69 36.82
N ALA A 886 -11.90 34.91 36.74
CA ALA A 886 -11.79 35.79 37.91
C ALA A 886 -12.90 36.84 38.00
N PHE A 887 -13.38 37.35 36.86
CA PHE A 887 -14.27 38.52 36.84
C PHE A 887 -15.70 38.17 36.45
N LEU A 888 -15.88 37.25 35.50
CA LEU A 888 -17.21 36.88 35.02
C LEU A 888 -18.05 36.20 36.12
N GLY A 889 -17.44 35.38 36.97
CA GLY A 889 -18.12 34.74 38.11
C GLY A 889 -18.69 35.75 39.11
N LEU A 890 -17.96 36.84 39.38
CA LEU A 890 -18.41 37.93 40.26
C LEU A 890 -19.50 38.81 39.62
N LEU A 891 -19.51 38.88 38.29
CA LEU A 891 -20.45 39.71 37.52
C LEU A 891 -21.80 39.01 37.29
N ILE A 892 -21.81 37.67 37.22
CA ILE A 892 -23.02 36.86 37.00
C ILE A 892 -23.70 36.49 38.32
N CYS A 893 -22.96 36.33 39.43
CA CYS A 893 -23.52 35.88 40.70
C CYS A 893 -23.30 36.92 41.82
N PRO A 894 -24.31 37.74 42.17
CA PRO A 894 -24.20 38.62 43.33
C PRO A 894 -24.09 37.78 44.62
N ARG A 895 -23.31 38.23 45.59
CA ARG A 895 -23.14 37.54 46.88
C ARG A 895 -24.49 37.41 47.59
N VAL A 896 -25.00 36.18 47.69
CA VAL A 896 -26.18 35.84 48.50
C VAL A 896 -25.69 35.34 49.85
N TYR A 897 -26.17 35.96 50.94
CA TYR A 897 -25.84 35.54 52.30
C TYR A 897 -26.77 34.39 52.71
N ILE A 898 -26.26 33.16 52.63
CA ILE A 898 -26.94 31.96 53.11
C ILE A 898 -26.37 31.66 54.48
N PHE A 899 -27.21 31.69 55.51
CA PHE A 899 -26.80 31.41 56.89
C PHE A 899 -27.21 29.99 57.26
N ASN A 900 -26.31 29.25 57.91
CA ASN A 900 -26.64 27.96 58.51
C ASN A 900 -27.27 28.15 59.90
N ASP A 901 -28.00 27.16 60.42
CA ASP A 901 -28.69 27.27 61.73
C ASP A 901 -27.71 27.59 62.87
N SER A 902 -26.49 27.06 62.80
CA SER A 902 -25.41 27.35 63.75
C SER A 902 -24.87 28.78 63.64
N GLU A 903 -24.85 29.36 62.44
CA GLU A 903 -24.43 30.75 62.21
C GLU A 903 -25.50 31.73 62.71
N VAL A 904 -26.78 31.45 62.46
CA VAL A 904 -27.88 32.25 63.03
C VAL A 904 -27.81 32.24 64.56
N GLN A 905 -27.56 31.08 65.18
CA GLN A 905 -27.39 30.95 66.63
C GLN A 905 -26.21 31.74 67.21
N SER A 906 -25.11 31.86 66.44
CA SER A 906 -23.94 32.64 66.85
C SER A 906 -24.22 34.15 66.89
N HIS A 907 -25.23 34.61 66.16
CA HIS A 907 -25.71 36.00 66.14
C HIS A 907 -26.86 36.23 67.14
N ASN A 908 -26.63 35.81 68.39
CA ASN A 908 -27.53 36.06 69.50
C ASN A 908 -27.23 37.41 70.18
N ASN A 909 -28.15 37.86 71.06
CA ASN A 909 -28.04 39.15 71.73
C ASN A 909 -26.91 39.24 72.77
N GLN A 910 -26.29 38.13 73.17
CA GLN A 910 -25.18 38.10 74.13
C GLN A 910 -23.82 38.25 73.43
N ASP A 911 -23.66 37.61 72.27
CA ASP A 911 -22.39 37.52 71.55
C ASP A 911 -22.23 38.62 70.48
N SER A 912 -23.32 39.19 69.96
CA SER A 912 -23.27 40.21 68.89
C SER A 912 -24.46 41.18 68.94
N PRO A 913 -24.44 42.20 69.82
CA PRO A 913 -25.61 43.06 70.09
C PRO A 913 -26.06 43.91 68.90
N ASP A 914 -25.14 44.27 67.99
CA ASP A 914 -25.48 45.09 66.81
C ASP A 914 -25.99 44.27 65.62
N SER A 915 -25.77 42.94 65.60
CA SER A 915 -26.13 42.05 64.47
C SER A 915 -26.94 40.83 64.91
N THR A 916 -27.94 41.06 65.77
CA THR A 916 -28.83 39.99 66.24
C THR A 916 -29.76 39.53 65.12
N TYR A 917 -29.72 38.25 64.75
CA TYR A 917 -30.57 37.67 63.71
C TYR A 917 -31.69 36.78 64.29
N VAL A 918 -32.81 36.64 63.59
CA VAL A 918 -33.83 35.61 63.87
C VAL A 918 -34.19 34.91 62.57
N SER A 919 -34.45 33.60 62.62
CA SER A 919 -35.00 32.88 61.46
C SER A 919 -36.52 32.80 61.59
N ILE A 920 -37.25 33.11 60.53
CA ILE A 920 -38.70 32.89 60.42
C ILE A 920 -38.94 32.27 59.05
N ARG A 921 -39.39 31.02 59.02
CA ARG A 921 -39.71 30.22 57.82
C ARG A 921 -38.57 30.16 56.80
N GLY A 922 -37.34 30.02 57.29
CA GLY A 922 -36.15 29.91 56.45
C GLY A 922 -35.58 31.24 55.95
N GLU A 923 -36.21 32.38 56.29
CA GLU A 923 -35.65 33.70 56.03
C GLU A 923 -35.05 34.30 57.31
N VAL A 924 -33.88 34.93 57.18
CA VAL A 924 -33.13 35.50 58.30
C VAL A 924 -33.36 37.01 58.36
N TYR A 925 -33.91 37.48 59.48
CA TYR A 925 -34.24 38.88 59.73
C TYR A 925 -33.33 39.49 60.79
N LEU A 926 -32.96 40.75 60.61
CA LEU A 926 -32.05 41.49 61.49
C LEU A 926 -32.85 42.18 62.61
N LEU A 927 -32.92 41.51 63.76
CA LEU A 927 -33.74 41.89 64.92
C LEU A 927 -33.26 43.18 65.60
N SER A 928 -31.95 43.45 65.62
CA SER A 928 -31.39 44.65 66.26
C SER A 928 -31.85 45.95 65.56
N SER A 929 -32.09 45.92 64.25
CA SER A 929 -32.66 47.06 63.51
C SER A 929 -34.17 47.24 63.70
N PHE A 930 -34.87 46.15 64.05
CA PHE A 930 -36.32 46.10 64.15
C PHE A 930 -36.83 46.39 65.57
N ALA A 931 -36.16 45.86 66.60
CA ALA A 931 -36.54 46.04 68.00
C ALA A 931 -36.75 47.52 68.45
N PRO A 932 -35.95 48.51 68.02
CA PRO A 932 -36.16 49.91 68.40
C PRO A 932 -37.36 50.58 67.70
N ARG A 933 -37.85 50.01 66.60
CA ARG A 933 -38.91 50.58 65.75
C ARG A 933 -40.22 49.78 65.81
N HIS A 934 -40.30 48.77 66.67
CA HIS A 934 -41.45 47.89 66.79
C HIS A 934 -42.71 48.63 67.27
N TYR A 935 -43.83 48.43 66.58
CA TYR A 935 -45.14 49.01 66.90
C TYR A 935 -46.18 47.89 67.07
N PRO A 936 -47.08 47.94 68.07
CA PRO A 936 -47.18 48.93 69.16
C PRO A 936 -46.13 48.68 70.27
N THR A 937 -45.74 49.74 70.99
CA THR A 937 -44.69 49.75 72.03
C THR A 937 -45.05 49.05 73.34
N LEU A 938 -46.03 48.13 73.30
CA LEU A 938 -46.53 47.38 74.46
C LEU A 938 -45.59 46.24 74.91
N VAL A 939 -44.63 45.86 74.07
CA VAL A 939 -43.67 44.77 74.34
C VAL A 939 -42.28 45.35 74.58
N ASP A 940 -41.65 44.96 75.69
CA ASP A 940 -40.30 45.43 76.04
C ASP A 940 -39.24 44.95 75.02
N GLN A 941 -38.30 45.82 74.66
CA GLN A 941 -37.28 45.54 73.63
C GLN A 941 -36.38 44.36 74.00
N LYS A 942 -36.13 44.16 75.31
CA LYS A 942 -35.36 43.01 75.81
C LYS A 942 -36.04 41.68 75.51
N SER A 943 -37.37 41.64 75.56
CA SER A 943 -38.15 40.43 75.29
C SER A 943 -38.13 40.08 73.79
N ILE A 944 -38.03 41.07 72.91
CA ILE A 944 -37.90 40.85 71.46
C ILE A 944 -36.50 40.34 71.13
N LEU A 945 -35.45 40.98 71.67
CA LEU A 945 -34.05 40.59 71.44
C LEU A 945 -33.69 39.21 72.02
N ALA A 946 -34.48 38.69 72.97
CA ALA A 946 -34.32 37.32 73.49
C ALA A 946 -34.56 36.23 72.44
N TYR A 947 -35.26 36.53 71.34
CA TYR A 947 -35.43 35.60 70.22
C TYR A 947 -34.25 35.63 69.22
N GLY A 948 -33.23 36.45 69.48
CA GLY A 948 -32.00 36.47 68.71
C GLY A 948 -31.29 35.12 68.69
N GLY A 949 -30.96 34.63 67.51
CA GLY A 949 -30.32 33.35 67.26
C GLY A 949 -31.26 32.14 67.26
N THR A 950 -32.58 32.35 67.30
CA THR A 950 -33.57 31.26 67.33
C THR A 950 -34.48 31.25 66.10
N ASP A 951 -35.12 30.10 65.83
CA ASP A 951 -36.18 29.98 64.83
C ASP A 951 -37.55 30.30 65.48
N ALA A 952 -38.08 31.48 65.13
CA ALA A 952 -39.35 31.99 65.64
C ALA A 952 -40.56 31.58 64.78
N THR A 953 -40.40 30.69 63.80
CA THR A 953 -41.47 30.22 62.88
C THR A 953 -42.76 29.82 63.60
N LYS A 954 -42.64 29.15 64.75
CA LYS A 954 -43.79 28.62 65.51
C LYS A 954 -44.66 29.71 66.16
N LEU A 955 -44.14 30.93 66.33
CA LEU A 955 -44.87 32.07 66.92
C LEU A 955 -45.80 32.75 65.92
N PHE A 956 -45.59 32.54 64.62
CA PHE A 956 -46.37 33.16 63.55
C PHE A 956 -47.20 32.10 62.81
N PRO A 957 -48.41 31.75 63.33
CA PRO A 957 -49.30 30.82 62.64
C PRO A 957 -49.74 31.39 61.29
N VAL A 958 -49.80 30.54 60.25
CA VAL A 958 -50.27 30.95 58.92
C VAL A 958 -51.75 31.32 59.03
N GLN A 959 -52.13 32.52 58.58
CA GLN A 959 -53.55 32.82 58.37
C GLN A 959 -54.08 31.94 57.24
N VAL A 960 -55.08 31.10 57.53
CA VAL A 960 -55.66 30.12 56.60
C VAL A 960 -56.21 30.77 55.31
N SER A 961 -56.54 32.07 55.34
CA SER A 961 -56.95 32.84 54.16
C SER A 961 -55.84 33.06 53.12
N ALA A 962 -54.57 32.96 53.51
CA ALA A 962 -53.43 33.07 52.58
C ALA A 962 -53.12 31.75 51.86
N LEU A 963 -53.68 30.63 52.32
CA LEU A 963 -53.43 29.28 51.80
C LEU A 963 -54.57 28.73 50.93
N CYS A 964 -55.73 29.41 50.90
CA CYS A 964 -56.91 28.97 50.15
C CYS A 964 -57.30 29.99 49.08
N SER A 965 -57.07 29.64 47.81
CA SER A 965 -57.52 30.40 46.62
C SER A 965 -59.04 30.23 46.38
N GLY A 966 -59.86 30.55 47.38
CA GLY A 966 -61.31 30.36 47.34
C GLY A 966 -61.78 28.93 47.67
N THR A 967 -63.10 28.71 47.65
CA THR A 967 -63.76 27.49 48.16
C THR A 967 -63.54 26.22 47.32
N GLN A 968 -62.83 26.31 46.18
CA GLN A 968 -62.55 25.20 45.26
C GLN A 968 -61.05 25.07 44.92
N GLY A 969 -60.16 25.89 45.50
CA GLY A 969 -58.72 25.81 45.25
C GLY A 969 -58.01 24.76 46.12
N SER A 970 -56.95 24.11 45.61
CA SER A 970 -56.08 23.26 46.43
C SER A 970 -55.13 24.12 47.28
N VAL A 971 -54.88 23.68 48.51
CA VAL A 971 -53.96 24.33 49.45
C VAL A 971 -52.52 24.21 48.96
N ASP A 972 -51.80 25.32 48.89
CA ASP A 972 -50.37 25.34 48.55
C ASP A 972 -49.55 24.76 49.73
N PRO A 973 -48.73 23.71 49.54
CA PRO A 973 -47.99 23.07 50.62
C PRO A 973 -46.69 23.80 51.03
N SER A 974 -46.34 24.92 50.39
CA SER A 974 -45.12 25.70 50.68
C SER A 974 -45.19 26.51 51.98
#